data_AF-A0A285JKY2-F1
#
_entry.id   AF-A0A285JKY2-F1
#
_cell.length_a   1.000
_cell.length_b   1.000
_cell.length_c   1.000
_cell.angle_alpha   90.00
_cell.angle_beta   90.00
_cell.angle_gamma   90.00
#
_symmetry.space_group_name_H-M   'P 1'
#
loop_
_entity.id
_entity.type
_entity.pdbx_description
1 polymer ?
#
loop_
_entity_poly.entity_id
_entity_poly.type
_entity_poly.pdbx_seq_one_letter_code
_entity_poly.pdbx_strand_id
1 'polypeptide(L)'
;MSGFAQSPYEATPLWRRTLAEIPDDPWHEQREKLRAAYRQFRETVAPLAGEIALSMPMFTDHSIAHIDALWDTASIICGDDFELNPAEAFVLGGAFLMHDLGMGLCAYPDGADEVTADRSYAGLLAVATDRIRRLEPSAEETSIAERARSEAIVELLRRRHADRAQELLRIPFTLSDGSTFHLLQDLSLRLDYGDMIGEIAASHWWDVERLHELDGPRSSRPDHPREWAVDKLKIACILRLADAAHIDSRRAPCHLYAFRHPTGVSAQHWEFQERLMRPDVQQDRLAYTSTRRFTGSEAPSWWLAYDIIKMIDTELRRVDALLADLGRPRFPVRSVAGADSPERLARYLRTDRWHPIDARIRVTDVGKVVGNLGGDKLYGKRPDIALRELVANASDATLARALREGTEPGTVTIKLAEIDDVWWLTVADEGIGMRREAMVSSLTDFGNSRWRSTDLLIEHPDLVGFEPTGRFGIGFFAVFMVADEVRVRSLALDEAPRDTHLLEFTGGLAVRPLLRTAEPDEWLRRAGTEVTARLREDPRSMNGLFRSGSRQLSHTEHLHALVRPLCALARVNIDVQGPDDARPVRVISADDWTSISETELFDRVYRRPDDSYKERAALDVYCKRFLERAQVLRDESGRVVGRAMMASVWEGAEGVGWYVFCESHIYVGGLQSATLAETMGVFSGNPLTADRLQAFPDIGTGRLTEWAESQAASFENMDTESRHILSGVARGLGAMAAGLPCGLTNSAALDVPAIHRWVGARDEIFLVSNVLFYVHFREGGRPWFMSRHHRELSLGDNCLFVSLYTRWLFPEEILPSPKDQAFADAQPAGDGWDARVWWYATGNFGSPGIVIRAISKEWGIAIPEVLDLMEPLHLEGDGDARPEVPVVGGGVERVEMIRLRRPGR
;
A
#
# COMPACT_ATOMS: atom_id res chain seq x y z
N MET A 1 9.72 46.64 49.74
CA MET A 1 10.90 45.75 49.69
C MET A 1 10.45 44.34 50.06
N SER A 2 9.88 43.62 49.10
CA SER A 2 9.73 42.17 49.12
C SER A 2 10.80 41.64 48.17
N GLY A 3 11.78 40.90 48.69
CA GLY A 3 12.82 40.31 47.85
C GLY A 3 12.17 39.34 46.87
N PHE A 4 12.15 39.70 45.58
CA PHE A 4 11.90 38.72 44.52
C PHE A 4 13.01 37.67 44.64
N ALA A 5 12.65 36.43 44.93
CA ALA A 5 13.57 35.33 44.81
C ALA A 5 14.14 35.34 43.38
N GLN A 6 15.46 35.39 43.24
CA GLN A 6 16.12 35.35 41.92
C GLN A 6 15.62 34.12 41.15
N SER A 7 15.19 34.33 39.90
CA SER A 7 14.74 33.25 39.03
C SER A 7 15.91 32.27 38.78
N PRO A 8 15.67 30.94 38.69
CA PRO A 8 16.74 29.94 38.57
C PRO A 8 17.70 30.17 37.40
N TYR A 9 17.22 30.69 36.28
CA TYR A 9 18.07 31.00 35.11
C TYR A 9 19.09 32.11 35.39
N GLU A 10 18.77 33.08 36.27
CA GLU A 10 19.68 34.18 36.63
C GLU A 10 20.90 33.69 37.42
N ALA A 11 20.79 32.49 38.02
CA ALA A 11 21.89 31.85 38.73
C ALA A 11 22.86 31.09 37.82
N THR A 12 22.53 30.92 36.53
CA THR A 12 23.35 30.14 35.59
C THR A 12 24.67 30.86 35.25
N PRO A 13 25.78 30.13 35.03
CA PRO A 13 27.06 30.73 34.67
C PRO A 13 26.97 31.63 33.43
N LEU A 14 26.24 31.19 32.39
CA LEU A 14 26.09 31.96 31.16
C LEU A 14 25.37 33.29 31.40
N TRP A 15 24.28 33.31 32.18
CA TRP A 15 23.60 34.55 32.53
C TRP A 15 24.49 35.47 33.37
N ARG A 16 25.15 34.92 34.40
CA ARG A 16 25.98 35.69 35.34
C ARG A 16 27.13 36.42 34.67
N ARG A 17 27.75 35.83 33.65
CA ARG A 17 28.86 36.46 32.92
C ARG A 17 28.41 37.40 31.79
N THR A 18 27.12 37.40 31.43
CA THR A 18 26.61 38.15 30.26
C THR A 18 25.57 39.21 30.62
N LEU A 19 24.45 38.88 31.24
CA LEU A 19 23.36 39.84 31.49
C LEU A 19 23.27 40.26 32.95
N ALA A 20 23.88 39.53 33.88
CA ALA A 20 23.91 39.95 35.28
C ALA A 20 24.74 41.22 35.50
N GLU A 21 24.59 41.81 36.69
CA GLU A 21 25.31 43.01 37.07
C GLU A 21 26.78 42.67 37.26
N ILE A 22 27.66 43.44 36.61
CA ILE A 22 29.10 43.30 36.75
C ILE A 22 29.62 44.54 37.47
N PRO A 23 30.37 44.38 38.58
CA PRO A 23 31.00 45.50 39.26
C PRO A 23 31.92 46.28 38.30
N ASP A 24 31.85 47.60 38.36
CA ASP A 24 32.67 48.51 37.55
C ASP A 24 32.51 48.36 36.02
N ASP A 25 31.33 47.91 35.54
CA ASP A 25 31.05 47.78 34.11
C ASP A 25 30.87 49.15 33.41
N PRO A 26 31.75 49.53 32.45
CA PRO A 26 31.61 50.77 31.70
C PRO A 26 30.34 50.82 30.82
N TRP A 27 29.73 49.66 30.55
CA TRP A 27 28.51 49.53 29.73
C TRP A 27 27.29 49.11 30.58
N HIS A 28 27.31 49.41 31.88
CA HIS A 28 26.25 49.08 32.82
C HIS A 28 24.87 49.48 32.29
N GLU A 29 24.69 50.72 31.81
CA GLU A 29 23.39 51.21 31.33
C GLU A 29 22.83 50.38 30.15
N GLN A 30 23.68 50.04 29.18
CA GLN A 30 23.32 49.21 28.03
C GLN A 30 22.98 47.79 28.46
N ARG A 31 23.77 47.21 29.38
CA ARG A 31 23.50 45.87 29.92
C ARG A 31 22.20 45.83 30.72
N GLU A 32 21.94 46.85 31.53
CA GLU A 32 20.70 47.00 32.27
C GLU A 32 19.50 47.08 31.34
N LYS A 33 19.61 47.83 30.24
CA LYS A 33 18.55 47.92 29.24
C LYS A 33 18.22 46.56 28.63
N LEU A 34 19.24 45.78 28.23
CA LEU A 34 19.04 44.43 27.70
C LEU A 34 18.45 43.49 28.76
N ARG A 35 18.96 43.54 30.00
CA ARG A 35 18.45 42.73 31.12
C ARG A 35 16.99 43.05 31.44
N ALA A 36 16.64 44.32 31.55
CA ALA A 36 15.28 44.76 31.83
C ALA A 36 14.33 44.38 30.70
N ALA A 37 14.75 44.56 29.45
CA ALA A 37 13.99 44.16 28.27
C ALA A 37 13.77 42.63 28.23
N TYR A 38 14.78 41.83 28.58
CA TYR A 38 14.62 40.37 28.66
C TYR A 38 13.61 39.95 29.73
N ARG A 39 13.68 40.55 30.93
CA ARG A 39 12.72 40.27 32.01
C ARG A 39 11.29 40.60 31.60
N GLN A 40 11.08 41.76 30.98
CA GLN A 40 9.76 42.16 30.46
C GLN A 40 9.29 41.22 29.33
N PHE A 41 10.19 40.84 28.43
CA PHE A 41 9.87 39.92 27.34
C PHE A 41 9.49 38.53 27.89
N ARG A 42 10.25 38.01 28.86
CA ARG A 42 9.95 36.76 29.58
C ARG A 42 8.59 36.81 30.27
N GLU A 43 8.28 37.89 30.97
CA GLU A 43 6.98 38.10 31.63
C GLU A 43 5.83 38.13 30.63
N THR A 44 6.04 38.74 29.46
CA THR A 44 5.03 38.82 28.39
C THR A 44 4.81 37.47 27.70
N VAL A 45 5.87 36.66 27.56
CA VAL A 45 5.82 35.33 26.93
C VAL A 45 5.28 34.24 27.86
N ALA A 46 5.53 34.34 29.17
CA ALA A 46 5.22 33.26 30.12
C ALA A 46 3.75 32.76 30.07
N PRO A 47 2.72 33.63 29.97
CA PRO A 47 1.35 33.17 29.79
C PRO A 47 1.14 32.37 28.50
N LEU A 48 1.72 32.85 27.38
CA LEU A 48 1.60 32.20 26.07
C LEU A 48 2.29 30.83 26.06
N ALA A 49 3.48 30.72 26.66
CA ALA A 49 4.16 29.43 26.82
C ALA A 49 3.34 28.44 27.69
N GLY A 50 2.58 28.94 28.66
CA GLY A 50 1.68 28.12 29.49
C GLY A 50 0.55 27.46 28.70
N GLU A 51 0.06 28.11 27.65
CA GLU A 51 -1.03 27.61 26.79
C GLU A 51 -0.61 26.42 25.91
N ILE A 52 0.69 26.18 25.71
CA ILE A 52 1.19 24.99 24.98
C ILE A 52 0.69 23.72 25.67
N ALA A 53 0.65 23.71 27.00
CA ALA A 53 0.14 22.57 27.77
C ALA A 53 -1.36 22.30 27.55
N LEU A 54 -2.15 23.31 27.16
CA LEU A 54 -3.56 23.14 26.82
C LEU A 54 -3.72 22.66 25.38
N SER A 55 -2.86 23.12 24.47
CA SER A 55 -2.87 22.71 23.06
C SER A 55 -2.32 21.30 22.86
N MET A 56 -1.35 20.89 23.69
CA MET A 56 -0.65 19.61 23.60
C MET A 56 -0.53 18.94 24.99
N PRO A 57 -1.66 18.54 25.61
CA PRO A 57 -1.68 18.07 27.00
C PRO A 57 -0.88 16.79 27.24
N MET A 58 -0.66 15.99 26.19
CA MET A 58 0.10 14.75 26.27
C MET A 58 1.62 14.98 26.21
N PHE A 59 2.08 16.13 25.76
CA PHE A 59 3.52 16.40 25.63
C PHE A 59 4.14 16.70 26.99
N THR A 60 5.45 16.54 27.07
CA THR A 60 6.28 16.92 28.23
C THR A 60 6.24 18.43 28.43
N ASP A 61 6.88 18.96 29.47
CA ASP A 61 6.80 20.40 29.75
C ASP A 61 7.47 21.24 28.65
N HIS A 62 6.74 22.25 28.17
CA HIS A 62 7.18 23.27 27.21
C HIS A 62 6.88 24.68 27.77
N SER A 63 6.65 24.78 29.07
CA SER A 63 6.32 26.04 29.73
C SER A 63 7.55 26.93 29.91
N ILE A 64 7.36 28.08 30.55
CA ILE A 64 8.48 28.97 30.92
C ILE A 64 9.55 28.27 31.78
N ALA A 65 9.19 27.19 32.49
CA ALA A 65 10.16 26.41 33.27
C ALA A 65 11.14 25.65 32.38
N HIS A 66 10.67 25.08 31.26
CA HIS A 66 11.52 24.47 30.25
C HIS A 66 12.45 25.51 29.62
N ILE A 67 11.90 26.65 29.20
CA ILE A 67 12.65 27.76 28.59
C ILE A 67 13.76 28.26 29.52
N ASP A 68 13.46 28.45 30.82
CA ASP A 68 14.45 28.87 31.80
C ASP A 68 15.57 27.84 31.99
N ALA A 69 15.25 26.54 31.92
CA ALA A 69 16.23 25.47 32.03
C ALA A 69 17.18 25.40 30.82
N LEU A 70 16.81 25.96 29.66
CA LEU A 70 17.72 26.05 28.51
C LEU A 70 18.97 26.90 28.80
N TRP A 71 18.87 27.92 29.65
CA TRP A 71 20.04 28.67 30.11
C TRP A 71 21.05 27.79 30.86
N ASP A 72 20.54 26.82 31.63
CA ASP A 72 21.36 25.88 32.39
C ASP A 72 22.02 24.85 31.46
N THR A 73 21.26 24.27 30.53
CA THR A 73 21.79 23.33 29.53
C THR A 73 22.80 24.01 28.59
N ALA A 74 22.50 25.24 28.14
CA ALA A 74 23.43 26.04 27.36
C ALA A 74 24.71 26.36 28.13
N SER A 75 24.62 26.65 29.44
CA SER A 75 25.80 26.84 30.29
C SER A 75 26.68 25.58 30.35
N ILE A 76 26.06 24.40 30.44
CA ILE A 76 26.77 23.11 30.43
C ILE A 76 27.50 22.89 29.09
N ILE A 77 26.83 23.14 27.97
CA ILE A 77 27.38 22.91 26.61
C ILE A 77 28.50 23.90 26.31
N CYS A 78 28.30 25.17 26.65
CA CYS A 78 29.28 26.23 26.44
C CYS A 78 30.47 26.12 27.41
N GLY A 79 30.28 25.53 28.59
CA GLY A 79 31.29 25.58 29.66
C GLY A 79 31.59 27.01 30.12
N ASP A 80 32.68 27.17 30.88
CA ASP A 80 33.03 28.45 31.50
C ASP A 80 33.73 29.41 30.53
N ASP A 81 34.49 28.88 29.57
CA ASP A 81 35.39 29.67 28.71
C ASP A 81 34.79 30.08 27.36
N PHE A 82 33.62 29.53 26.97
CA PHE A 82 33.02 29.89 25.68
C PHE A 82 32.36 31.28 25.75
N GLU A 83 32.91 32.20 24.96
CA GLU A 83 32.57 33.62 25.00
C GLU A 83 31.20 33.93 24.36
N LEU A 84 30.37 34.62 25.12
CA LEU A 84 29.10 35.19 24.69
C LEU A 84 29.02 36.63 25.21
N ASN A 85 28.76 37.59 24.32
CA ASN A 85 28.60 38.98 24.75
C ASN A 85 27.15 39.26 25.20
N PRO A 86 26.87 40.39 25.87
CA PRO A 86 25.54 40.70 26.40
C PRO A 86 24.44 40.81 25.33
N ALA A 87 24.75 41.35 24.14
CA ALA A 87 23.78 41.42 23.05
C ALA A 87 23.45 40.02 22.50
N GLU A 88 24.47 39.17 22.32
CA GLU A 88 24.26 37.77 21.93
C GLU A 88 23.48 36.99 22.99
N ALA A 89 23.73 37.22 24.28
CA ALA A 89 22.96 36.62 25.36
C ALA A 89 21.50 37.08 25.35
N PHE A 90 21.24 38.37 25.09
CA PHE A 90 19.86 38.88 24.93
C PHE A 90 19.15 38.20 23.76
N VAL A 91 19.81 38.10 22.60
CA VAL A 91 19.26 37.43 21.41
C VAL A 91 19.05 35.94 21.65
N LEU A 92 20.00 35.25 22.28
CA LEU A 92 19.86 33.84 22.69
C LEU A 92 18.68 33.64 23.63
N GLY A 93 18.56 34.49 24.66
CA GLY A 93 17.43 34.47 25.58
C GLY A 93 16.10 34.68 24.87
N GLY A 94 16.05 35.63 23.94
CA GLY A 94 14.88 35.82 23.08
C GLY A 94 14.56 34.59 22.25
N ALA A 95 15.57 33.94 21.67
CA ALA A 95 15.37 32.73 20.88
C ALA A 95 14.86 31.55 21.74
N PHE A 96 15.37 31.38 22.96
CA PHE A 96 14.82 30.43 23.94
C PHE A 96 13.33 30.70 24.21
N LEU A 97 12.96 31.97 24.40
CA LEU A 97 11.56 32.35 24.65
C LEU A 97 10.64 32.00 23.48
N MET A 98 11.14 32.04 22.24
CA MET A 98 10.32 31.95 21.04
C MET A 98 10.23 30.56 20.41
N HIS A 99 11.27 29.71 20.53
CA HIS A 99 11.45 28.53 19.68
C HIS A 99 10.25 27.56 19.63
N ASP A 100 9.58 27.37 20.77
CA ASP A 100 8.46 26.44 20.93
C ASP A 100 7.08 27.09 20.91
N LEU A 101 6.98 28.42 20.91
CA LEU A 101 5.69 29.12 21.08
C LEU A 101 4.68 28.82 19.98
N GLY A 102 5.15 28.48 18.78
CA GLY A 102 4.30 28.04 17.67
C GLY A 102 3.55 26.73 17.92
N MET A 103 3.86 25.97 18.99
CA MET A 103 3.09 24.79 19.38
C MET A 103 1.78 25.12 20.10
N GLY A 104 1.60 26.35 20.58
CA GLY A 104 0.36 26.79 21.21
C GLY A 104 -0.63 27.31 20.18
N LEU A 105 -1.89 26.87 20.26
CA LEU A 105 -2.96 27.36 19.37
C LEU A 105 -3.16 28.88 19.48
N CYS A 106 -2.92 29.44 20.66
CA CYS A 106 -2.93 30.88 20.94
C CYS A 106 -1.85 31.69 20.19
N ALA A 107 -0.87 31.04 19.57
CA ALA A 107 0.12 31.72 18.71
C ALA A 107 -0.44 32.04 17.31
N TYR A 108 -1.67 31.62 17.02
CA TYR A 108 -2.37 31.80 15.77
C TYR A 108 -3.52 32.81 16.00
N PRO A 109 -3.52 33.99 15.34
CA PRO A 109 -4.51 35.05 15.58
C PRO A 109 -5.97 34.59 15.46
N ASP A 110 -6.28 33.74 14.48
CA ASP A 110 -7.63 33.19 14.29
C ASP A 110 -7.80 31.79 14.93
N GLY A 111 -6.84 31.38 15.75
CA GLY A 111 -6.88 30.14 16.54
C GLY A 111 -7.12 28.89 15.70
N ALA A 112 -8.14 28.11 16.06
CA ALA A 112 -8.45 26.84 15.39
C ALA A 112 -8.87 27.02 13.92
N ASP A 113 -9.49 28.15 13.57
CA ASP A 113 -9.98 28.37 12.21
C ASP A 113 -8.80 28.49 11.24
N GLU A 114 -7.74 29.22 11.61
CA GLU A 114 -6.49 29.31 10.85
C GLU A 114 -5.84 27.93 10.66
N VAL A 115 -5.76 27.14 11.73
CA VAL A 115 -5.17 25.80 11.70
C VAL A 115 -5.97 24.87 10.78
N THR A 116 -7.30 24.91 10.85
CA THR A 116 -8.16 24.07 10.00
C THR A 116 -8.20 24.52 8.54
N ALA A 117 -7.84 25.78 8.26
CA ALA A 117 -7.73 26.31 6.91
C ALA A 117 -6.39 25.97 6.22
N ASP A 118 -5.38 25.49 6.95
CA ASP A 118 -4.11 25.03 6.35
C ASP A 118 -4.38 23.86 5.39
N ARG A 119 -3.80 23.94 4.19
CA ARG A 119 -4.00 22.94 3.12
C ARG A 119 -3.69 21.51 3.59
N SER A 120 -2.70 21.34 4.47
CA SER A 120 -2.26 20.03 4.97
C SER A 120 -3.18 19.42 6.03
N TYR A 121 -4.08 20.20 6.64
CA TYR A 121 -4.95 19.75 7.72
C TYR A 121 -5.85 18.58 7.30
N ALA A 122 -6.44 18.65 6.10
CA ALA A 122 -7.32 17.60 5.59
C ALA A 122 -6.60 16.25 5.44
N GLY A 123 -5.34 16.27 4.96
CA GLY A 123 -4.49 15.08 4.86
C GLY A 123 -4.16 14.48 6.24
N LEU A 124 -3.77 15.32 7.19
CA LEU A 124 -3.50 14.90 8.57
C LEU A 124 -4.74 14.29 9.25
N LEU A 125 -5.91 14.91 9.06
CA LEU A 125 -7.18 14.43 9.58
C LEU A 125 -7.55 13.05 9.01
N ALA A 126 -7.37 12.85 7.71
CA ALA A 126 -7.63 11.57 7.06
C ALA A 126 -6.73 10.46 7.59
N VAL A 127 -5.42 10.73 7.75
CA VAL A 127 -4.45 9.78 8.31
C VAL A 127 -4.83 9.40 9.75
N ALA A 128 -5.13 10.39 10.58
CA ALA A 128 -5.54 10.14 11.97
C ALA A 128 -6.83 9.31 12.03
N THR A 129 -7.81 9.64 11.18
CA THR A 129 -9.09 8.91 11.08
C THR A 129 -8.89 7.44 10.69
N ASP A 130 -8.13 7.16 9.63
CA ASP A 130 -7.84 5.79 9.18
C ASP A 130 -7.05 5.00 10.23
N ARG A 131 -6.06 5.63 10.87
CA ARG A 131 -5.29 5.00 11.95
C ARG A 131 -6.18 4.60 13.13
N ILE A 132 -7.02 5.52 13.61
CA ILE A 132 -7.92 5.27 14.75
C ILE A 132 -8.93 4.17 14.39
N ARG A 133 -9.54 4.22 13.19
CA ARG A 133 -10.47 3.18 12.71
C ARG A 133 -9.83 1.79 12.67
N ARG A 134 -8.55 1.68 12.29
CA ARG A 134 -7.84 0.39 12.27
C ARG A 134 -7.50 -0.13 13.65
N LEU A 135 -7.12 0.76 14.58
CA LEU A 135 -6.80 0.39 15.96
C LEU A 135 -8.05 0.05 16.77
N GLU A 136 -9.16 0.73 16.50
CA GLU A 136 -10.42 0.59 17.23
C GLU A 136 -11.63 0.50 16.27
N PRO A 137 -11.83 -0.63 15.56
CA PRO A 137 -12.90 -0.77 14.58
C PRO A 137 -14.32 -0.66 15.15
N SER A 138 -14.47 -0.81 16.46
CA SER A 138 -15.74 -0.72 17.19
C SER A 138 -16.02 0.66 17.78
N ALA A 139 -15.13 1.64 17.62
CA ALA A 139 -15.33 2.98 18.16
C ALA A 139 -16.46 3.71 17.42
N GLU A 140 -17.20 4.55 18.14
CA GLU A 140 -18.25 5.38 17.55
C GLU A 140 -17.65 6.43 16.59
N GLU A 141 -18.30 6.65 15.45
CA GLU A 141 -17.80 7.54 14.39
C GLU A 141 -17.58 8.98 14.89
N THR A 142 -18.45 9.48 15.77
CA THR A 142 -18.29 10.79 16.41
C THR A 142 -17.03 10.86 17.27
N SER A 143 -16.73 9.81 18.04
CA SER A 143 -15.52 9.73 18.86
C SER A 143 -14.25 9.66 18.02
N ILE A 144 -14.30 8.94 16.88
CA ILE A 144 -13.19 8.88 15.93
C ILE A 144 -12.91 10.27 15.37
N ALA A 145 -13.96 10.98 14.91
CA ALA A 145 -13.81 12.31 14.34
C ALA A 145 -13.21 13.33 15.33
N GLU A 146 -13.66 13.33 16.58
CA GLU A 146 -13.14 14.23 17.62
C GLU A 146 -11.67 13.97 17.95
N ARG A 147 -11.28 12.69 18.10
CA ARG A 147 -9.90 12.30 18.37
C ARG A 147 -9.00 12.59 17.17
N ALA A 148 -9.45 12.26 15.95
CA ALA A 148 -8.70 12.52 14.72
C ALA A 148 -8.47 14.03 14.52
N ARG A 149 -9.48 14.87 14.79
CA ARG A 149 -9.33 16.33 14.77
C ARG A 149 -8.26 16.81 15.75
N SER A 150 -8.30 16.30 16.98
CA SER A 150 -7.33 16.67 18.01
C SER A 150 -5.90 16.26 17.62
N GLU A 151 -5.71 15.04 17.12
CA GLU A 151 -4.42 14.55 16.62
C GLU A 151 -3.91 15.34 15.42
N ALA A 152 -4.78 15.67 14.46
CA ALA A 152 -4.42 16.45 13.28
C ALA A 152 -4.00 17.88 13.63
N ILE A 153 -4.70 18.54 14.56
CA ILE A 153 -4.33 19.87 15.07
C ILE A 153 -2.94 19.80 15.73
N VAL A 154 -2.72 18.85 16.63
CA VAL A 154 -1.42 18.70 17.33
C VAL A 154 -0.28 18.48 16.35
N GLU A 155 -0.46 17.58 15.38
CA GLU A 155 0.57 17.30 14.38
C GLU A 155 0.82 18.51 13.46
N LEU A 156 -0.21 19.27 13.10
CA LEU A 156 -0.06 20.47 12.29
C LEU A 156 0.70 21.58 13.03
N LEU A 157 0.32 21.85 14.29
CA LEU A 157 1.02 22.80 15.16
C LEU A 157 2.49 22.41 15.29
N ARG A 158 2.78 21.12 15.52
CA ARG A 158 4.15 20.60 15.58
C ARG A 158 4.91 20.76 14.26
N ARG A 159 4.28 20.69 13.10
CA ARG A 159 4.98 20.92 11.82
C ARG A 159 5.21 22.39 11.52
N ARG A 160 4.31 23.28 11.97
CA ARG A 160 4.35 24.71 11.71
C ARG A 160 5.04 25.54 12.80
N HIS A 161 5.34 24.96 13.96
CA HIS A 161 5.80 25.74 15.12
C HIS A 161 7.04 26.58 14.83
N ALA A 162 8.03 26.03 14.11
CA ALA A 162 9.26 26.75 13.77
C ALA A 162 8.98 27.93 12.83
N ASP A 163 8.19 27.72 11.77
CA ASP A 163 7.75 28.78 10.86
C ASP A 163 6.99 29.88 11.63
N ARG A 164 6.07 29.47 12.51
CA ARG A 164 5.29 30.41 13.32
C ARG A 164 6.15 31.19 14.30
N ALA A 165 7.12 30.54 14.95
CA ALA A 165 8.06 31.18 15.87
C ALA A 165 8.86 32.29 15.18
N GLN A 166 9.18 32.13 13.90
CA GLN A 166 9.87 33.16 13.10
C GLN A 166 9.07 34.46 12.98
N GLU A 167 7.74 34.35 12.84
CA GLU A 167 6.86 35.48 12.56
C GLU A 167 6.33 36.16 13.82
N LEU A 168 6.24 35.41 14.92
CA LEU A 168 5.43 35.78 16.08
C LEU A 168 5.84 37.10 16.76
N LEU A 169 7.11 37.52 16.65
CA LEU A 169 7.56 38.82 17.15
C LEU A 169 7.03 40.02 16.35
N ARG A 170 6.64 39.80 15.10
CA ARG A 170 6.07 40.84 14.22
C ARG A 170 4.57 41.02 14.45
N ILE A 171 3.91 40.02 15.01
CA ILE A 171 2.47 39.99 15.19
C ILE A 171 2.09 40.78 16.47
N PRO A 172 1.19 41.78 16.39
CA PRO A 172 0.63 42.42 17.57
C PRO A 172 -0.50 41.58 18.17
N PHE A 173 -0.60 41.57 19.50
CA PHE A 173 -1.68 40.95 20.27
C PHE A 173 -2.65 42.03 20.75
N THR A 174 -3.95 41.78 20.60
CA THR A 174 -5.01 42.75 20.90
C THR A 174 -5.63 42.49 22.27
N LEU A 175 -5.69 43.53 23.10
CA LEU A 175 -6.37 43.52 24.40
C LEU A 175 -7.87 43.77 24.24
N SER A 176 -8.63 43.52 25.31
CA SER A 176 -10.10 43.67 25.30
C SER A 176 -10.59 45.09 25.02
N ASP A 177 -9.74 46.10 25.23
CA ASP A 177 -10.04 47.51 24.94
C ASP A 177 -9.62 47.94 23.52
N GLY A 178 -9.12 47.00 22.71
CA GLY A 178 -8.65 47.22 21.35
C GLY A 178 -7.22 47.75 21.24
N SER A 179 -6.55 48.04 22.36
CA SER A 179 -5.11 48.37 22.34
C SER A 179 -4.28 47.13 22.01
N THR A 180 -3.07 47.33 21.46
CA THR A 180 -2.20 46.23 21.05
C THR A 180 -0.86 46.28 21.75
N PHE A 181 -0.25 45.11 21.92
CA PHE A 181 1.13 44.95 22.39
C PHE A 181 1.87 43.91 21.55
N HIS A 182 3.19 43.90 21.63
CA HIS A 182 4.02 42.82 21.06
C HIS A 182 4.74 42.10 22.19
N LEU A 183 5.15 40.85 21.95
CA LEU A 183 5.86 40.06 22.95
C LEU A 183 7.17 40.74 23.40
N LEU A 184 7.97 41.24 22.45
CA LEU A 184 9.09 42.14 22.73
C LEU A 184 8.60 43.60 22.68
N GLN A 185 8.39 44.19 23.86
CA GLN A 185 7.76 45.52 23.98
C GLN A 185 8.67 46.68 23.59
N ASP A 186 9.98 46.59 23.84
CA ASP A 186 10.95 47.63 23.43
C ASP A 186 11.01 47.70 21.90
N LEU A 187 10.49 48.79 21.33
CA LEU A 187 10.42 49.00 19.89
C LEU A 187 11.80 49.00 19.23
N SER A 188 12.81 49.61 19.86
CA SER A 188 14.15 49.69 19.27
C SER A 188 14.82 48.33 19.24
N LEU A 189 14.73 47.56 20.31
CA LEU A 189 15.27 46.20 20.36
C LEU A 189 14.50 45.25 19.43
N ARG A 190 13.18 45.44 19.28
CA ARG A 190 12.37 44.64 18.35
C ARG A 190 12.74 44.90 16.89
N LEU A 191 12.97 46.16 16.51
CA LEU A 191 13.41 46.51 15.15
C LEU A 191 14.82 45.98 14.85
N ASP A 192 15.72 46.02 15.83
CA ASP A 192 17.12 45.65 15.61
C ASP A 192 17.37 44.13 15.74
N TYR A 193 16.65 43.44 16.62
CA TYR A 193 16.88 42.03 16.95
C TYR A 193 15.68 41.12 16.71
N GLY A 194 14.46 41.62 16.54
CA GLY A 194 13.25 40.79 16.50
C GLY A 194 13.27 39.76 15.37
N ASP A 195 13.62 40.19 14.15
CA ASP A 195 13.74 39.29 12.99
C ASP A 195 14.83 38.24 13.18
N MET A 196 15.95 38.65 13.77
CA MET A 196 17.07 37.75 14.07
C MET A 196 16.69 36.71 15.13
N ILE A 197 15.98 37.11 16.19
CA ILE A 197 15.48 36.20 17.23
C ILE A 197 14.52 35.17 16.61
N GLY A 198 13.58 35.63 15.77
CA GLY A 198 12.63 34.74 15.10
C GLY A 198 13.32 33.75 14.15
N GLU A 199 14.26 34.22 13.33
CA GLU A 199 15.02 33.38 12.40
C GLU A 199 15.87 32.32 13.14
N ILE A 200 16.55 32.71 14.22
CA ILE A 200 17.31 31.79 15.07
C ILE A 200 16.37 30.78 15.75
N ALA A 201 15.24 31.25 16.28
CA ALA A 201 14.24 30.39 16.91
C ALA A 201 13.73 29.32 15.94
N ALA A 202 13.42 29.68 14.69
CA ALA A 202 13.00 28.73 13.65
C ALA A 202 14.10 27.74 13.25
N SER A 203 15.37 28.16 13.31
CA SER A 203 16.51 27.34 12.87
C SER A 203 16.77 26.09 13.70
N HIS A 204 16.19 25.98 14.91
CA HIS A 204 16.34 24.78 15.75
C HIS A 204 15.76 23.53 15.08
N TRP A 205 14.82 23.70 14.14
CA TRP A 205 14.20 22.61 13.38
C TRP A 205 14.81 22.41 11.98
N TRP A 206 15.78 23.24 11.55
CA TRP A 206 16.43 23.08 10.25
C TRP A 206 17.35 21.84 10.24
N ASP A 207 17.77 21.39 9.07
CA ASP A 207 18.91 20.46 9.02
C ASP A 207 20.21 21.19 9.43
N VAL A 208 21.13 20.50 10.12
CA VAL A 208 22.41 21.11 10.57
C VAL A 208 23.18 21.70 9.40
N GLU A 209 23.17 21.05 8.23
CA GLU A 209 23.88 21.55 7.06
C GLU A 209 23.37 22.93 6.67
N ARG A 210 22.07 23.23 6.84
CA ARG A 210 21.48 24.52 6.48
C ARG A 210 21.93 25.67 7.39
N LEU A 211 22.41 25.40 8.59
CA LEU A 211 22.79 26.45 9.55
C LEU A 211 23.90 27.38 9.02
N HIS A 212 24.72 26.94 8.03
CA HIS A 212 25.70 27.80 7.38
C HIS A 212 25.09 29.04 6.70
N GLU A 213 23.79 29.01 6.37
CA GLU A 213 23.05 30.17 5.84
C GLU A 213 23.02 31.34 6.85
N LEU A 214 23.13 31.04 8.15
CA LEU A 214 23.21 32.05 9.21
C LEU A 214 24.63 32.59 9.42
N ASP A 215 25.62 32.07 8.69
CA ASP A 215 26.96 32.61 8.72
C ASP A 215 27.06 33.89 7.87
N GLY A 216 27.38 35.01 8.51
CA GLY A 216 27.37 36.31 7.84
C GLY A 216 27.97 37.45 8.66
N PRO A 217 27.86 38.70 8.15
CA PRO A 217 28.40 39.87 8.80
C PRO A 217 27.83 40.06 10.21
N ARG A 218 28.72 40.32 11.18
CA ARG A 218 28.36 40.61 12.57
C ARG A 218 28.23 42.11 12.75
N SER A 219 27.11 42.55 13.33
CA SER A 219 26.82 43.96 13.57
C SER A 219 26.51 44.18 15.04
N SER A 220 27.02 45.28 15.59
CA SER A 220 26.63 45.79 16.91
C SER A 220 25.70 46.98 16.73
N ARG A 221 24.83 47.23 17.72
CA ARG A 221 23.97 48.41 17.71
C ARG A 221 24.78 49.69 17.88
N PRO A 222 24.32 50.84 17.35
CA PRO A 222 25.03 52.12 17.49
C PRO A 222 25.25 52.56 18.93
N ASP A 223 24.36 52.18 19.85
CA ASP A 223 24.42 52.48 21.28
C ASP A 223 25.21 51.43 22.10
N HIS A 224 25.78 50.41 21.45
CA HIS A 224 26.57 49.33 22.07
C HIS A 224 28.05 49.39 21.64
N PRO A 225 28.97 48.83 22.43
CA PRO A 225 30.36 48.62 22.01
C PRO A 225 30.44 47.69 20.79
N ARG A 226 31.49 47.84 19.96
CA ARG A 226 31.67 47.05 18.73
C ARG A 226 31.81 45.55 19.01
N GLU A 227 32.35 45.21 20.16
CA GLU A 227 32.56 43.85 20.66
C GLU A 227 31.24 43.13 20.95
N TRP A 228 30.12 43.85 21.08
CA TRP A 228 28.77 43.29 21.23
C TRP A 228 28.10 42.97 19.89
N ALA A 229 28.89 42.77 18.85
CA ALA A 229 28.38 42.31 17.56
C ALA A 229 27.78 40.90 17.69
N VAL A 230 26.64 40.66 17.06
CA VAL A 230 25.90 39.40 17.21
C VAL A 230 26.28 38.40 16.12
N ASP A 231 26.64 37.18 16.53
CA ASP A 231 26.87 36.03 15.64
C ASP A 231 25.65 35.08 15.64
N LYS A 232 24.89 35.09 14.54
CA LYS A 232 23.66 34.28 14.41
C LYS A 232 23.94 32.79 14.44
N LEU A 233 24.92 32.32 13.66
CA LEU A 233 25.29 30.91 13.59
C LEU A 233 25.67 30.38 14.98
N LYS A 234 26.47 31.14 15.73
CA LYS A 234 26.86 30.79 17.09
C LYS A 234 25.65 30.58 18.00
N ILE A 235 24.71 31.53 18.00
CA ILE A 235 23.51 31.48 18.84
C ILE A 235 22.59 30.34 18.41
N ALA A 236 22.38 30.15 17.10
CA ALA A 236 21.58 29.05 16.57
C ALA A 236 22.12 27.68 16.99
N CYS A 237 23.44 27.50 16.95
CA CYS A 237 24.08 26.28 17.44
C CYS A 237 23.87 26.08 18.95
N ILE A 238 23.96 27.14 19.76
CA ILE A 238 23.69 27.04 21.21
C ILE A 238 22.24 26.65 21.47
N LEU A 239 21.26 27.32 20.83
CA LEU A 239 19.84 27.02 20.98
C LEU A 239 19.56 25.55 20.66
N ARG A 240 19.98 25.11 19.47
CA ARG A 240 19.74 23.75 18.97
C ARG A 240 20.28 22.68 19.92
N LEU A 241 21.54 22.83 20.34
CA LEU A 241 22.16 21.85 21.23
C LEU A 241 21.55 21.90 22.63
N ALA A 242 21.19 23.08 23.14
CA ALA A 242 20.59 23.24 24.46
C ALA A 242 19.19 22.65 24.54
N ASP A 243 18.35 22.86 23.53
CA ASP A 243 17.01 22.25 23.47
C ASP A 243 17.11 20.73 23.32
N ALA A 244 17.87 20.24 22.34
CA ALA A 244 18.05 18.81 22.12
C ALA A 244 18.55 18.09 23.39
N ALA A 245 19.49 18.70 24.12
CA ALA A 245 20.09 18.10 25.31
C ALA A 245 19.20 18.18 26.58
N HIS A 246 18.12 18.95 26.59
CA HIS A 246 17.28 19.12 27.78
C HIS A 246 16.21 18.03 27.91
N ILE A 247 16.63 16.87 28.41
CA ILE A 247 15.81 15.65 28.56
C ILE A 247 15.73 15.12 30.01
N ASP A 248 16.16 15.91 31.00
CA ASP A 248 16.12 15.49 32.41
C ASP A 248 14.73 15.68 33.07
N SER A 249 14.62 15.32 34.34
CA SER A 249 13.35 15.35 35.10
C SER A 249 12.64 16.72 35.12
N ARG A 250 13.33 17.82 34.79
CA ARG A 250 12.70 19.15 34.64
C ARG A 250 11.79 19.22 33.41
N ARG A 251 12.07 18.44 32.35
CA ARG A 251 11.19 18.30 31.18
C ARG A 251 9.96 17.43 31.48
N ALA A 252 10.04 16.53 32.47
CA ALA A 252 8.93 15.66 32.88
C ALA A 252 8.71 15.64 34.41
N PRO A 253 8.15 16.71 35.01
CA PRO A 253 7.89 16.76 36.44
C PRO A 253 6.90 15.68 36.91
N CYS A 254 7.29 14.85 37.87
CA CYS A 254 6.52 13.67 38.32
C CYS A 254 5.07 13.98 38.72
N HIS A 255 4.80 15.14 39.34
CA HIS A 255 3.44 15.52 39.71
C HIS A 255 2.56 15.83 38.49
N LEU A 256 3.12 16.42 37.42
CA LEU A 256 2.36 16.72 36.20
C LEU A 256 1.94 15.44 35.46
N TYR A 257 2.78 14.40 35.49
CA TYR A 257 2.43 13.09 34.94
C TYR A 257 1.12 12.55 35.54
N ALA A 258 0.98 12.66 36.86
CA ALA A 258 -0.19 12.19 37.60
C ALA A 258 -1.48 12.93 37.25
N PHE A 259 -1.40 14.17 36.73
CA PHE A 259 -2.57 14.95 36.32
C PHE A 259 -2.89 14.83 34.83
N ARG A 260 -1.87 14.62 33.99
CA ARG A 260 -2.01 14.59 32.51
C ARG A 260 -2.37 13.22 31.96
N HIS A 261 -2.05 12.14 32.69
CA HIS A 261 -2.31 10.75 32.27
C HIS A 261 -1.85 10.45 30.83
N PRO A 262 -0.57 10.74 30.48
CA PRO A 262 -0.06 10.49 29.14
C PRO A 262 -0.17 8.99 28.77
N THR A 263 -0.34 8.70 27.49
CA THR A 263 -0.52 7.33 26.96
C THR A 263 0.46 7.05 25.81
N GLY A 264 0.64 5.77 25.47
CA GLY A 264 1.48 5.34 24.34
C GLY A 264 2.93 5.85 24.43
N VAL A 265 3.44 6.36 23.30
CA VAL A 265 4.82 6.89 23.19
C VAL A 265 5.03 8.11 24.10
N SER A 266 4.01 8.95 24.28
CA SER A 266 4.10 10.07 25.22
C SER A 266 4.36 9.57 26.64
N ALA A 267 3.63 8.55 27.11
CA ALA A 267 3.88 7.98 28.44
C ALA A 267 5.33 7.50 28.63
N GLN A 268 5.93 6.94 27.57
CA GLN A 268 7.32 6.50 27.57
C GLN A 268 8.29 7.68 27.68
N HIS A 269 8.04 8.79 26.94
CA HIS A 269 8.82 10.03 27.06
C HIS A 269 8.84 10.55 28.49
N TRP A 270 7.66 10.66 29.10
CA TRP A 270 7.54 11.07 30.50
C TRP A 270 8.30 10.12 31.44
N GLU A 271 8.09 8.81 31.29
CA GLU A 271 8.67 7.81 32.19
C GLU A 271 10.21 7.83 32.19
N PHE A 272 10.85 7.97 31.03
CA PHE A 272 12.31 7.99 30.99
C PHE A 272 12.86 9.33 31.48
N GLN A 273 12.28 10.46 31.06
CA GLN A 273 12.78 11.79 31.42
C GLN A 273 12.65 12.05 32.93
N GLU A 274 11.56 11.60 33.56
CA GLU A 274 11.38 11.66 35.02
C GLU A 274 12.54 11.00 35.78
N ARG A 275 13.18 9.99 35.18
CA ARG A 275 14.27 9.22 35.80
C ARG A 275 15.65 9.81 35.54
N LEU A 276 15.78 10.74 34.60
CA LEU A 276 17.07 11.32 34.25
C LEU A 276 17.40 12.48 35.18
N MET A 277 18.60 12.42 35.74
CA MET A 277 19.19 13.52 36.48
C MET A 277 19.71 14.60 35.54
N ARG A 278 19.88 15.81 36.08
CA ARG A 278 20.62 16.89 35.42
C ARG A 278 21.94 16.34 34.85
N PRO A 279 22.24 16.57 33.56
CA PRO A 279 23.44 16.02 32.94
C PRO A 279 24.70 16.69 33.48
N ASP A 280 25.79 15.93 33.47
CA ASP A 280 27.14 16.39 33.84
C ASP A 280 28.11 16.25 32.66
N VAL A 281 29.26 16.91 32.71
CA VAL A 281 30.29 16.84 31.67
C VAL A 281 31.43 15.93 32.13
N GLN A 282 31.61 14.82 31.43
CA GLN A 282 32.75 13.92 31.61
C GLN A 282 33.74 14.13 30.46
N GLN A 283 34.80 14.92 30.72
CA GLN A 283 35.76 15.39 29.71
C GLN A 283 35.08 16.30 28.68
N ASP A 284 34.83 15.80 27.47
CA ASP A 284 34.16 16.52 26.37
C ASP A 284 32.78 15.93 26.05
N ARG A 285 32.22 15.14 26.99
CA ARG A 285 30.98 14.39 26.77
C ARG A 285 29.92 14.69 27.80
N LEU A 286 28.70 14.87 27.33
CA LEU A 286 27.53 14.97 28.18
C LEU A 286 27.18 13.59 28.75
N ALA A 287 26.90 13.49 30.05
CA ALA A 287 26.59 12.24 30.71
C ALA A 287 25.24 12.35 31.45
N TYR A 288 24.25 11.60 30.97
CA TYR A 288 22.95 11.44 31.62
C TYR A 288 23.00 10.27 32.59
N THR A 289 22.44 10.39 33.79
CA THR A 289 22.36 9.28 34.74
C THR A 289 20.94 9.06 35.22
N SER A 290 20.62 7.80 35.52
CA SER A 290 19.30 7.40 36.00
C SER A 290 19.23 7.34 37.53
N THR A 291 18.17 7.91 38.11
CA THR A 291 17.89 7.86 39.57
C THR A 291 17.67 6.44 40.07
N ARG A 292 16.99 5.61 39.27
CA ARG A 292 16.66 4.22 39.56
C ARG A 292 16.90 3.33 38.35
N ARG A 293 16.93 2.02 38.59
CA ARG A 293 17.07 1.02 37.53
C ARG A 293 15.77 0.90 36.72
N PHE A 294 15.88 0.75 35.41
CA PHE A 294 14.76 0.40 34.53
C PHE A 294 14.48 -1.10 34.63
N THR A 295 13.25 -1.48 34.95
CA THR A 295 12.76 -2.85 34.97
C THR A 295 12.43 -3.34 33.56
N GLY A 296 12.16 -4.65 33.39
CA GLY A 296 11.82 -5.22 32.09
C GLY A 296 10.54 -4.63 31.46
N SER A 297 9.55 -4.24 32.28
CA SER A 297 8.33 -3.59 31.79
C SER A 297 8.57 -2.17 31.26
N GLU A 298 9.68 -1.55 31.64
CA GLU A 298 10.07 -0.18 31.30
C GLU A 298 11.15 -0.16 30.21
N ALA A 299 11.46 -1.34 29.64
CA ALA A 299 12.38 -1.47 28.53
C ALA A 299 12.01 -0.58 27.32
N PRO A 300 10.72 -0.42 26.93
CA PRO A 300 10.36 0.52 25.86
C PRO A 300 10.83 1.96 26.14
N SER A 301 10.63 2.45 27.36
CA SER A 301 11.06 3.79 27.77
C SER A 301 12.59 3.92 27.83
N TRP A 302 13.28 2.86 28.24
CA TRP A 302 14.75 2.82 28.17
C TRP A 302 15.27 2.87 26.73
N TRP A 303 14.66 2.11 25.81
CA TRP A 303 15.03 2.13 24.40
C TRP A 303 14.77 3.48 23.76
N LEU A 304 13.63 4.11 24.09
CA LEU A 304 13.34 5.48 23.67
C LEU A 304 14.38 6.47 24.20
N ALA A 305 14.81 6.33 25.47
CA ALA A 305 15.89 7.16 26.01
C ALA A 305 17.21 6.97 25.25
N TYR A 306 17.55 5.73 24.88
CA TYR A 306 18.73 5.42 24.07
C TYR A 306 18.65 6.08 22.69
N ASP A 307 17.51 6.00 22.01
CA ASP A 307 17.32 6.62 20.69
C ASP A 307 17.43 8.15 20.75
N ILE A 308 16.83 8.78 21.77
CA ILE A 308 16.94 10.23 21.99
C ILE A 308 18.39 10.64 22.32
N ILE A 309 19.07 9.90 23.18
CA ILE A 309 20.48 10.16 23.52
C ILE A 309 21.39 10.02 22.29
N LYS A 310 21.12 9.04 21.42
CA LYS A 310 21.84 8.86 20.16
C LYS A 310 21.57 9.99 19.17
N MET A 311 20.34 10.50 19.12
CA MET A 311 20.00 11.70 18.34
C MET A 311 20.79 12.91 18.85
N ILE A 312 20.84 13.15 20.17
CA ILE A 312 21.60 14.24 20.78
C ILE A 312 23.11 14.11 20.50
N ASP A 313 23.67 12.90 20.59
CA ASP A 313 25.07 12.63 20.22
C ASP A 313 25.34 12.97 18.75
N THR A 314 24.41 12.63 17.86
CA THR A 314 24.51 12.94 16.44
C THR A 314 24.47 14.46 16.20
N GLU A 315 23.53 15.17 16.84
CA GLU A 315 23.42 16.63 16.78
C GLU A 315 24.70 17.33 17.25
N LEU A 316 25.23 16.94 18.41
CA LEU A 316 26.50 17.48 18.93
C LEU A 316 27.65 17.28 17.94
N ARG A 317 27.78 16.08 17.36
CA ARG A 317 28.85 15.77 16.39
C ARG A 317 28.69 16.54 15.08
N ARG A 318 27.46 16.68 14.57
CA ARG A 318 27.19 17.41 13.32
C ARG A 318 27.47 18.90 13.47
N VAL A 319 27.02 19.51 14.58
CA VAL A 319 27.31 20.92 14.87
C VAL A 319 28.80 21.15 15.09
N ASP A 320 29.49 20.24 15.78
CA ASP A 320 30.94 20.32 15.97
C ASP A 320 31.72 20.22 14.64
N ALA A 321 31.27 19.35 13.71
CA ALA A 321 31.83 19.25 12.36
C ALA A 321 31.59 20.53 11.55
N LEU A 322 30.35 21.05 11.52
CA LEU A 322 30.00 22.30 10.85
C LEU A 322 30.87 23.47 11.33
N LEU A 323 31.02 23.63 12.65
CA LEU A 323 31.85 24.69 13.22
C LEU A 323 33.33 24.51 12.86
N ALA A 324 33.83 23.27 12.83
CA ALA A 324 35.20 22.98 12.40
C ALA A 324 35.43 23.36 10.93
N ASP A 325 34.51 22.99 10.04
CA ASP A 325 34.60 23.25 8.59
C ASP A 325 34.55 24.75 8.27
N LEU A 326 33.75 25.51 9.02
CA LEU A 326 33.66 26.98 8.91
C LEU A 326 34.78 27.72 9.67
N GLY A 327 35.70 27.02 10.34
CA GLY A 327 36.77 27.62 11.13
C GLY A 327 36.28 28.43 12.34
N ARG A 328 35.15 28.05 12.91
CA ARG A 328 34.49 28.71 14.05
C ARG A 328 34.93 28.11 15.40
N PRO A 329 34.81 28.86 16.52
CA PRO A 329 35.02 28.31 17.84
C PRO A 329 34.09 27.12 18.12
N ARG A 330 34.67 26.01 18.60
CA ARG A 330 33.95 24.76 18.88
C ARG A 330 33.54 24.69 20.34
N PHE A 331 32.40 24.06 20.62
CA PHE A 331 31.96 23.85 22.00
C PHE A 331 32.87 22.87 22.75
N PRO A 332 33.02 23.02 24.08
CA PRO A 332 33.70 22.04 24.92
C PRO A 332 33.04 20.65 24.91
N VAL A 333 31.71 20.60 24.85
CA VAL A 333 30.93 19.35 24.77
C VAL A 333 30.68 18.99 23.31
N ARG A 334 31.04 17.77 22.90
CA ARG A 334 31.02 17.32 21.49
C ARG A 334 30.31 16.00 21.23
N SER A 335 29.96 15.26 22.29
CA SER A 335 29.29 13.96 22.18
C SER A 335 28.58 13.60 23.48
N VAL A 336 27.84 12.48 23.50
CA VAL A 336 27.18 11.94 24.69
C VAL A 336 27.83 10.64 25.13
N ALA A 337 28.06 10.51 26.43
CA ALA A 337 28.72 9.35 27.02
C ALA A 337 27.86 8.09 26.90
N GLY A 338 28.37 7.08 26.18
CA GLY A 338 27.72 5.78 26.01
C GLY A 338 26.67 5.70 24.91
N ALA A 339 26.43 6.77 24.14
CA ALA A 339 25.44 6.81 23.07
C ALA A 339 25.74 5.90 21.86
N ASP A 340 26.98 5.44 21.72
CA ASP A 340 27.44 4.58 20.64
C ASP A 340 26.97 3.12 20.73
N SER A 341 26.59 2.65 21.93
CA SER A 341 26.04 1.30 22.09
C SER A 341 25.11 1.19 23.31
N PRO A 342 24.03 0.39 23.22
CA PRO A 342 23.10 0.21 24.32
C PRO A 342 23.79 -0.30 25.60
N GLU A 343 24.76 -1.20 25.45
CA GLU A 343 25.52 -1.81 26.55
C GLU A 343 26.39 -0.79 27.29
N ARG A 344 26.94 0.19 26.57
CA ARG A 344 27.69 1.27 27.20
C ARG A 344 26.77 2.27 27.88
N LEU A 345 25.64 2.63 27.26
CA LEU A 345 24.66 3.52 27.89
C LEU A 345 24.09 2.91 29.17
N ALA A 346 23.94 1.58 29.23
CA ALA A 346 23.44 0.86 30.41
C ALA A 346 24.28 1.07 31.68
N ARG A 347 25.54 1.51 31.56
CA ARG A 347 26.39 1.90 32.70
C ARG A 347 25.89 3.18 33.37
N TYR A 348 25.20 4.03 32.63
CA TYR A 348 24.67 5.31 33.05
C TYR A 348 23.14 5.24 33.31
N LEU A 349 22.40 4.64 32.38
CA LEU A 349 20.98 4.32 32.51
C LEU A 349 20.84 2.85 32.93
N ARG A 350 20.89 2.60 34.24
CA ARG A 350 21.01 1.25 34.79
C ARG A 350 19.74 0.44 34.56
N THR A 351 19.89 -0.86 34.30
CA THR A 351 18.78 -1.81 34.15
C THR A 351 18.66 -2.74 35.38
N ASP A 352 17.49 -3.33 35.59
CA ASP A 352 17.22 -4.34 36.62
C ASP A 352 16.95 -5.70 35.97
N ARG A 353 17.90 -6.64 36.10
CA ARG A 353 17.76 -8.04 35.63
C ARG A 353 17.47 -8.22 34.13
N TRP A 354 17.83 -7.25 33.30
CA TRP A 354 17.86 -7.38 31.83
C TRP A 354 19.04 -6.61 31.23
N HIS A 355 19.43 -7.02 30.01
CA HIS A 355 20.56 -6.41 29.29
C HIS A 355 20.02 -5.79 27.99
N PRO A 356 20.29 -4.50 27.74
CA PRO A 356 19.91 -3.87 26.49
C PRO A 356 20.88 -4.33 25.41
N ILE A 357 20.44 -5.28 24.60
CA ILE A 357 21.15 -5.76 23.41
C ILE A 357 20.22 -5.52 22.23
N ASP A 358 20.72 -4.86 21.19
CA ASP A 358 19.94 -4.62 19.96
C ASP A 358 19.78 -5.91 19.17
N ALA A 359 18.71 -6.63 19.49
CA ALA A 359 18.29 -7.89 18.90
C ALA A 359 17.29 -7.72 17.74
N ARG A 360 17.21 -6.53 17.12
CA ARG A 360 16.41 -6.32 15.91
C ARG A 360 16.85 -7.29 14.81
N ILE A 361 15.88 -7.82 14.04
CA ILE A 361 16.16 -8.68 12.89
C ILE A 361 17.07 -7.91 11.92
N ARG A 362 18.21 -8.49 11.58
CA ARG A 362 19.17 -7.90 10.66
C ARG A 362 19.02 -8.54 9.30
N VAL A 363 18.73 -7.73 8.29
CA VAL A 363 18.84 -8.14 6.89
C VAL A 363 20.25 -7.85 6.45
N THR A 364 21.09 -8.88 6.36
CA THR A 364 22.50 -8.74 5.94
C THR A 364 22.66 -8.64 4.42
N ASP A 365 21.70 -9.17 3.67
CA ASP A 365 21.67 -9.17 2.21
C ASP A 365 20.31 -8.66 1.72
N VAL A 366 20.21 -7.33 1.62
CA VAL A 366 18.99 -6.64 1.18
C VAL A 366 18.63 -7.07 -0.25
N GLY A 367 19.62 -7.17 -1.14
CA GLY A 367 19.41 -7.56 -2.54
C GLY A 367 18.76 -8.93 -2.67
N LYS A 368 19.19 -9.92 -1.89
CA LYS A 368 18.58 -11.26 -1.87
C LYS A 368 17.16 -11.26 -1.31
N VAL A 369 16.87 -10.46 -0.28
CA VAL A 369 15.51 -10.34 0.27
C VAL A 369 14.57 -9.71 -0.75
N VAL A 370 14.98 -8.60 -1.36
CA VAL A 370 14.19 -7.91 -2.40
C VAL A 370 14.01 -8.80 -3.63
N GLY A 371 15.06 -9.48 -4.09
CA GLY A 371 14.96 -10.42 -5.23
C GLY A 371 14.02 -11.60 -4.94
N ASN A 372 13.94 -12.07 -3.69
CA ASN A 372 13.01 -13.15 -3.32
C ASN A 372 11.57 -12.64 -3.12
N LEU A 373 11.37 -11.47 -2.54
CA LEU A 373 10.04 -10.98 -2.15
C LEU A 373 9.42 -9.99 -3.13
N GLY A 374 10.18 -9.42 -4.06
CA GLY A 374 9.72 -8.49 -5.10
C GLY A 374 10.13 -8.92 -6.51
N GLY A 375 10.72 -10.11 -6.67
CA GLY A 375 11.21 -10.64 -7.94
C GLY A 375 10.73 -12.05 -8.25
N ASP A 376 11.55 -12.83 -8.95
CA ASP A 376 11.20 -14.13 -9.55
C ASP A 376 10.59 -15.16 -8.58
N LYS A 377 10.88 -15.09 -7.28
CA LYS A 377 10.30 -16.03 -6.31
C LYS A 377 8.88 -15.69 -5.86
N LEU A 378 8.48 -14.41 -5.92
CA LEU A 378 7.10 -14.01 -5.68
C LEU A 378 6.27 -14.19 -6.95
N TYR A 379 6.81 -13.74 -8.08
CA TYR A 379 6.07 -13.62 -9.34
C TYR A 379 6.25 -14.81 -10.29
N GLY A 380 7.17 -15.73 -9.97
CA GLY A 380 7.58 -16.82 -10.86
C GLY A 380 8.39 -16.32 -12.06
N LYS A 381 8.57 -17.17 -13.07
CA LYS A 381 9.22 -16.82 -14.35
C LYS A 381 8.25 -16.09 -15.30
N ARG A 382 7.68 -14.97 -14.85
CA ARG A 382 6.69 -14.15 -15.58
C ARG A 382 7.20 -12.71 -15.77
N PRO A 383 8.13 -12.48 -16.72
CA PRO A 383 8.71 -11.16 -17.01
C PRO A 383 7.67 -10.09 -17.40
N ASP A 384 6.52 -10.50 -17.93
CA ASP A 384 5.37 -9.62 -18.23
C ASP A 384 4.85 -8.87 -16.99
N ILE A 385 5.03 -9.42 -15.78
CA ILE A 385 4.64 -8.75 -14.54
C ILE A 385 5.46 -7.48 -14.30
N ALA A 386 6.72 -7.42 -14.72
CA ALA A 386 7.52 -6.20 -14.59
C ALA A 386 6.83 -5.03 -15.30
N LEU A 387 6.33 -5.27 -16.52
CA LEU A 387 5.58 -4.27 -17.27
C LEU A 387 4.25 -3.94 -16.57
N ARG A 388 3.52 -4.94 -16.08
CA ARG A 388 2.28 -4.72 -15.32
C ARG A 388 2.48 -3.81 -14.11
N GLU A 389 3.52 -4.05 -13.29
CA GLU A 389 3.79 -3.25 -12.10
C GLU A 389 4.19 -1.81 -12.44
N LEU A 390 5.00 -1.61 -13.49
CA LEU A 390 5.35 -0.27 -13.97
C LEU A 390 4.12 0.49 -14.48
N VAL A 391 3.28 -0.16 -15.28
CA VAL A 391 2.03 0.44 -15.79
C VAL A 391 1.05 0.73 -14.66
N ALA A 392 1.00 -0.10 -13.61
CA ALA A 392 0.17 0.14 -12.43
C ALA A 392 0.59 1.44 -11.72
N ASN A 393 1.89 1.61 -11.45
CA ASN A 393 2.42 2.81 -10.80
C ASN A 393 2.21 4.05 -11.66
N ALA A 394 2.46 3.96 -12.97
CA ALA A 394 2.23 5.01 -13.95
C ALA A 394 0.75 5.44 -14.02
N SER A 395 -0.16 4.47 -13.98
CA SER A 395 -1.61 4.71 -13.99
C SER A 395 -2.06 5.38 -12.69
N ASP A 396 -1.59 4.89 -11.54
CA ASP A 396 -1.89 5.50 -10.23
C ASP A 396 -1.40 6.96 -10.17
N ALA A 397 -0.20 7.26 -10.66
CA ALA A 397 0.34 8.62 -10.74
C ALA A 397 -0.46 9.54 -11.68
N THR A 398 -0.90 9.01 -12.81
CA THR A 398 -1.72 9.74 -13.79
C THR A 398 -3.11 10.04 -13.25
N LEU A 399 -3.75 9.06 -12.59
CA LEU A 399 -5.06 9.23 -11.94
C LEU A 399 -4.99 10.20 -10.76
N ALA A 400 -3.93 10.14 -9.95
CA ALA A 400 -3.71 11.07 -8.85
C ALA A 400 -3.63 12.52 -9.35
N ARG A 401 -2.94 12.76 -10.47
CA ARG A 401 -2.90 14.09 -11.10
C ARG A 401 -4.28 14.52 -11.58
N ALA A 402 -4.99 13.65 -12.28
CA ALA A 402 -6.34 13.93 -12.80
C ALA A 402 -7.31 14.33 -11.68
N LEU A 403 -7.26 13.62 -10.55
CA LEU A 403 -8.04 13.92 -9.35
C LEU A 403 -7.66 15.30 -8.78
N ARG A 404 -6.37 15.60 -8.69
CA ARG A 404 -5.85 16.87 -8.17
C ARG A 404 -6.20 18.08 -9.05
N GLU A 405 -6.08 17.93 -10.37
CA GLU A 405 -6.33 19.01 -11.34
C GLU A 405 -7.81 19.12 -11.74
N GLY A 406 -8.64 18.11 -11.42
CA GLY A 406 -10.04 18.04 -11.84
C GLY A 406 -10.18 17.86 -13.37
N THR A 407 -9.25 17.14 -13.98
CA THR A 407 -9.18 16.93 -15.43
C THR A 407 -9.37 15.47 -15.81
N GLU A 408 -9.51 15.19 -17.10
CA GLU A 408 -9.40 13.83 -17.63
C GLU A 408 -8.00 13.25 -17.36
N PRO A 409 -7.88 11.92 -17.15
CA PRO A 409 -6.59 11.28 -16.98
C PRO A 409 -5.68 11.45 -18.21
N GLY A 410 -4.40 11.69 -17.93
CA GLY A 410 -3.34 11.75 -18.94
C GLY A 410 -3.04 10.39 -19.59
N THR A 411 -1.89 10.32 -20.25
CA THR A 411 -1.47 9.11 -20.99
C THR A 411 -0.29 8.43 -20.33
N VAL A 412 -0.34 7.10 -20.27
CA VAL A 412 0.82 6.24 -19.99
C VAL A 412 1.37 5.73 -21.32
N THR A 413 2.65 5.96 -21.57
CA THR A 413 3.35 5.55 -22.79
C THR A 413 4.29 4.40 -22.49
N ILE A 414 4.18 3.30 -23.22
CA ILE A 414 5.07 2.15 -23.16
C ILE A 414 5.89 2.11 -24.45
N LYS A 415 7.22 2.17 -24.34
CA LYS A 415 8.12 2.17 -25.48
C LYS A 415 9.14 1.04 -25.39
N LEU A 416 9.36 0.34 -26.49
CA LEU A 416 10.46 -0.60 -26.66
C LEU A 416 11.37 -0.09 -27.78
N ALA A 417 12.67 0.03 -27.50
CA ALA A 417 13.66 0.46 -28.48
C ALA A 417 14.92 -0.40 -28.38
N GLU A 418 15.56 -0.62 -29.53
CA GLU A 418 16.91 -1.18 -29.61
C GLU A 418 17.89 -0.03 -29.87
N ILE A 419 18.88 0.10 -28.98
CA ILE A 419 19.93 1.13 -29.06
C ILE A 419 21.25 0.40 -28.88
N ASP A 420 22.14 0.49 -29.86
CA ASP A 420 23.46 -0.17 -29.84
C ASP A 420 23.39 -1.68 -29.51
N ASP A 421 22.49 -2.42 -30.18
CA ASP A 421 22.23 -3.85 -29.98
C ASP A 421 21.72 -4.22 -28.57
N VAL A 422 21.21 -3.22 -27.82
CA VAL A 422 20.66 -3.40 -26.47
C VAL A 422 19.20 -2.96 -26.44
N TRP A 423 18.35 -3.79 -25.82
CA TRP A 423 16.93 -3.53 -25.71
C TRP A 423 16.59 -2.71 -24.46
N TRP A 424 15.81 -1.64 -24.67
CA TRP A 424 15.35 -0.73 -23.62
C TRP A 424 13.83 -0.69 -23.58
N LEU A 425 13.26 -1.00 -22.42
CA LEU A 425 11.85 -0.83 -22.12
C LEU A 425 11.67 0.47 -21.33
N THR A 426 10.82 1.37 -21.82
CA THR A 426 10.47 2.61 -21.14
C THR A 426 8.98 2.65 -20.84
N VAL A 427 8.61 2.98 -19.61
CA VAL A 427 7.24 3.31 -19.21
C VAL A 427 7.23 4.74 -18.69
N ALA A 428 6.48 5.62 -19.35
CA ALA A 428 6.36 7.04 -19.00
C ALA A 428 4.92 7.38 -18.64
N ASP A 429 4.72 8.15 -17.58
CA ASP A 429 3.43 8.70 -17.18
C ASP A 429 3.41 10.24 -17.27
N GLU A 430 2.21 10.80 -17.40
CA GLU A 430 1.96 12.24 -17.28
C GLU A 430 1.40 12.58 -15.88
N GLY A 431 1.84 11.87 -14.84
CA GLY A 431 1.29 11.94 -13.48
C GLY A 431 1.84 13.07 -12.59
N ILE A 432 1.68 12.90 -11.28
CA ILE A 432 2.09 13.90 -10.27
C ILE A 432 3.62 14.05 -10.13
N GLY A 433 4.39 13.05 -10.57
CA GLY A 433 5.84 13.00 -10.41
C GLY A 433 6.31 12.93 -8.94
N MET A 434 7.62 13.06 -8.73
CA MET A 434 8.26 12.99 -7.42
C MET A 434 9.35 14.06 -7.29
N ARG A 435 9.41 14.70 -6.12
CA ARG A 435 10.54 15.53 -5.71
C ARG A 435 11.76 14.67 -5.35
N ARG A 436 12.94 15.29 -5.23
CA ARG A 436 14.21 14.61 -4.92
C ARG A 436 14.12 13.66 -3.73
N GLU A 437 13.65 14.14 -2.59
CA GLU A 437 13.59 13.39 -1.33
C GLU A 437 12.54 12.28 -1.42
N ALA A 438 11.42 12.58 -2.07
CA ALA A 438 10.35 11.64 -2.34
C ALA A 438 10.80 10.48 -3.24
N MET A 439 11.63 10.74 -4.24
CA MET A 439 12.13 9.73 -5.17
C MET A 439 12.93 8.65 -4.46
N VAL A 440 13.78 9.03 -3.51
CA VAL A 440 14.58 8.08 -2.73
C VAL A 440 13.68 7.23 -1.83
N SER A 441 12.88 7.85 -0.96
CA SER A 441 12.02 7.09 -0.03
C SER A 441 11.04 6.19 -0.77
N SER A 442 10.41 6.68 -1.84
CA SER A 442 9.35 5.94 -2.54
C SER A 442 9.85 4.75 -3.37
N LEU A 443 11.09 4.78 -3.84
CA LEU A 443 11.66 3.73 -4.70
C LEU A 443 12.66 2.82 -3.95
N THR A 444 13.12 3.22 -2.76
CA THR A 444 14.09 2.45 -1.98
C THR A 444 13.54 1.86 -0.68
N ASP A 445 12.42 2.38 -0.15
CA ASP A 445 11.77 1.80 1.04
C ASP A 445 10.93 0.57 0.68
N PHE A 446 11.59 -0.59 0.62
CA PHE A 446 10.95 -1.87 0.32
C PHE A 446 9.84 -2.20 1.33
N GLY A 447 8.62 -2.44 0.83
CA GLY A 447 7.49 -2.87 1.65
C GLY A 447 6.62 -1.73 2.22
N ASN A 448 6.97 -0.47 1.94
CA ASN A 448 6.18 0.70 2.33
C ASN A 448 5.68 1.45 1.09
N SER A 449 4.35 1.51 0.90
CA SER A 449 3.76 2.25 -0.22
C SER A 449 3.63 3.74 0.11
N ARG A 450 4.27 4.61 -0.69
CA ARG A 450 4.15 6.07 -0.56
C ARG A 450 2.70 6.55 -0.69
N TRP A 451 1.87 5.84 -1.45
CA TRP A 451 0.45 6.17 -1.65
C TRP A 451 -0.38 6.29 -0.35
N ARG A 452 0.10 5.69 0.74
CA ARG A 452 -0.54 5.74 2.07
C ARG A 452 0.28 6.52 3.11
N SER A 453 1.37 7.15 2.69
CA SER A 453 2.22 7.92 3.60
C SER A 453 1.57 9.25 3.96
N THR A 454 1.80 9.68 5.20
CA THR A 454 1.36 11.00 5.68
C THR A 454 1.96 12.12 4.83
N ASP A 455 3.22 11.98 4.42
CA ASP A 455 3.91 13.00 3.62
C ASP A 455 3.25 13.19 2.24
N LEU A 456 2.81 12.13 1.56
CA LEU A 456 2.08 12.26 0.30
C LEU A 456 0.73 12.99 0.49
N LEU A 457 -0.02 12.66 1.55
CA LEU A 457 -1.32 13.31 1.81
C LEU A 457 -1.16 14.76 2.28
N ILE A 458 0.01 15.14 2.80
CA ILE A 458 0.35 16.54 3.09
C ILE A 458 0.71 17.27 1.80
N GLU A 459 1.54 16.67 0.94
CA GLU A 459 1.92 17.25 -0.36
C GLU A 459 0.72 17.37 -1.30
N HIS A 460 -0.19 16.38 -1.26
CA HIS A 460 -1.38 16.28 -2.07
C HIS A 460 -2.61 15.91 -1.22
N PRO A 461 -3.18 16.87 -0.47
CA PRO A 461 -4.39 16.65 0.34
C PRO A 461 -5.62 16.27 -0.47
N ASP A 462 -5.60 16.60 -1.77
CA ASP A 462 -6.62 16.25 -2.76
C ASP A 462 -6.71 14.72 -2.99
N LEU A 463 -5.69 13.95 -2.57
CA LEU A 463 -5.64 12.49 -2.69
C LEU A 463 -6.21 11.77 -1.47
N VAL A 464 -6.83 12.47 -0.52
CA VAL A 464 -7.54 11.82 0.59
C VAL A 464 -8.64 10.91 0.04
N GLY A 465 -8.59 9.62 0.38
CA GLY A 465 -9.52 8.61 -0.14
C GLY A 465 -9.17 8.08 -1.53
N PHE A 466 -8.05 8.49 -2.13
CA PHE A 466 -7.54 7.90 -3.36
C PHE A 466 -7.21 6.42 -3.15
N GLU A 467 -7.74 5.56 -4.03
CA GLU A 467 -7.48 4.12 -3.99
C GLU A 467 -6.44 3.73 -5.06
N PRO A 468 -5.14 3.64 -4.69
CA PRO A 468 -4.11 3.19 -5.62
C PRO A 468 -4.25 1.69 -5.91
N THR A 469 -3.87 1.31 -7.11
CA THR A 469 -3.71 -0.08 -7.49
C THR A 469 -2.54 -0.74 -6.74
N GLY A 470 -1.44 0.01 -6.55
CA GLY A 470 -0.27 -0.41 -5.77
C GLY A 470 -0.41 -0.21 -4.26
N ARG A 471 -0.43 -1.31 -3.47
CA ARG A 471 -0.68 -1.25 -2.01
C ARG A 471 0.52 -1.60 -1.12
N PHE A 472 1.47 -2.39 -1.61
CA PHE A 472 2.48 -3.05 -0.78
C PHE A 472 3.89 -2.46 -0.88
N GLY A 473 4.15 -1.51 -1.78
CA GLY A 473 5.49 -0.91 -1.92
C GLY A 473 6.57 -1.87 -2.45
N ILE A 474 6.19 -2.89 -3.22
CA ILE A 474 7.11 -3.87 -3.82
C ILE A 474 7.13 -3.85 -5.36
N GLY A 475 6.12 -3.23 -5.99
CA GLY A 475 5.90 -3.33 -7.44
C GLY A 475 7.04 -2.78 -8.29
N PHE A 476 7.69 -1.68 -7.87
CA PHE A 476 8.85 -1.13 -8.59
C PHE A 476 9.96 -2.17 -8.76
N PHE A 477 10.21 -3.00 -7.74
CA PHE A 477 11.30 -3.97 -7.75
C PHE A 477 11.11 -5.11 -8.78
N ALA A 478 9.88 -5.30 -9.27
CA ALA A 478 9.59 -6.26 -10.34
C ALA A 478 10.38 -5.97 -11.62
N VAL A 479 10.76 -4.71 -11.87
CA VAL A 479 11.60 -4.34 -13.03
C VAL A 479 12.96 -5.05 -13.02
N PHE A 480 13.50 -5.38 -11.84
CA PHE A 480 14.79 -6.08 -11.72
C PHE A 480 14.69 -7.57 -12.09
N MET A 481 13.48 -8.11 -12.30
CA MET A 481 13.29 -9.44 -12.92
C MET A 481 13.70 -9.47 -14.39
N VAL A 482 13.68 -8.31 -15.06
CA VAL A 482 13.96 -8.20 -16.51
C VAL A 482 15.16 -7.32 -16.83
N ALA A 483 15.65 -6.50 -15.89
CA ALA A 483 16.72 -5.53 -16.13
C ALA A 483 17.71 -5.46 -14.96
N ASP A 484 18.98 -5.21 -15.29
CA ASP A 484 20.03 -4.90 -14.29
C ASP A 484 20.37 -3.41 -14.26
N GLU A 485 19.99 -2.67 -15.31
CA GLU A 485 20.16 -1.22 -15.38
C GLU A 485 18.81 -0.55 -15.51
N VAL A 486 18.48 0.32 -14.55
CA VAL A 486 17.19 1.00 -14.46
C VAL A 486 17.43 2.48 -14.18
N ARG A 487 16.86 3.36 -14.99
CA ARG A 487 16.93 4.81 -14.85
C ARG A 487 15.53 5.35 -14.61
N VAL A 488 15.37 6.17 -13.59
CA VAL A 488 14.09 6.82 -13.26
C VAL A 488 14.30 8.32 -13.33
N ARG A 489 13.65 9.00 -14.27
CA ARG A 489 13.52 10.47 -14.24
C ARG A 489 12.13 10.86 -13.77
N SER A 490 12.05 11.86 -12.91
CA SER A 490 10.75 12.38 -12.48
C SER A 490 10.82 13.89 -12.32
N LEU A 491 9.68 14.53 -12.59
CA LEU A 491 9.45 15.95 -12.39
C LEU A 491 8.12 16.10 -11.66
N ALA A 492 8.14 16.70 -10.46
CA ALA A 492 6.92 16.92 -9.71
C ALA A 492 6.02 17.99 -10.37
N LEU A 493 4.70 17.88 -10.16
CA LEU A 493 3.70 18.74 -10.81
C LEU A 493 3.91 20.25 -10.63
N ASP A 494 4.51 20.65 -9.51
CA ASP A 494 4.70 22.04 -9.12
C ASP A 494 6.15 22.55 -9.33
N GLU A 495 6.97 21.81 -10.07
CA GLU A 495 8.39 22.12 -10.30
C GLU A 495 8.67 22.51 -11.76
N ALA A 496 9.78 23.22 -12.01
CA ALA A 496 10.17 23.61 -13.36
C ALA A 496 10.98 22.49 -14.03
N PRO A 497 11.05 22.42 -15.38
CA PRO A 497 11.80 21.36 -16.09
C PRO A 497 13.24 21.14 -15.62
N ARG A 498 13.93 22.21 -15.19
CA ARG A 498 15.31 22.16 -14.65
C ARG A 498 15.45 21.43 -13.32
N ASP A 499 14.33 21.22 -12.62
CA ASP A 499 14.25 20.52 -11.34
C ASP A 499 13.98 19.02 -11.56
N THR A 500 14.04 18.53 -12.81
CA THR A 500 14.00 17.09 -13.10
C THR A 500 15.15 16.38 -12.41
N HIS A 501 14.84 15.30 -11.68
CA HIS A 501 15.82 14.45 -11.01
C HIS A 501 15.91 13.08 -11.67
N LEU A 502 17.10 12.49 -11.62
CA LEU A 502 17.39 11.16 -12.14
C LEU A 502 17.93 10.26 -11.04
N LEU A 503 17.32 9.09 -10.86
CA LEU A 503 17.80 8.01 -10.01
C LEU A 503 18.22 6.81 -10.88
N GLU A 504 19.50 6.45 -10.80
CA GLU A 504 20.10 5.43 -11.66
C GLU A 504 20.58 4.22 -10.85
N PHE A 505 20.09 3.04 -11.23
CA PHE A 505 20.55 1.74 -10.78
C PHE A 505 21.39 1.13 -11.89
N THR A 506 22.73 1.13 -11.76
CA THR A 506 23.65 0.66 -12.82
C THR A 506 24.10 -0.79 -12.67
N GLY A 507 23.81 -1.42 -11.53
CA GLY A 507 24.17 -2.80 -11.21
C GLY A 507 23.09 -3.50 -10.39
N GLY A 508 21.83 -3.25 -10.74
CA GLY A 508 20.65 -3.73 -10.05
C GLY A 508 20.62 -3.28 -8.58
N LEU A 509 20.21 -4.20 -7.71
CA LEU A 509 20.08 -3.97 -6.27
C LEU A 509 21.38 -4.23 -5.48
N ALA A 510 22.45 -4.65 -6.17
CA ALA A 510 23.73 -4.97 -5.54
C ALA A 510 24.63 -3.75 -5.33
N VAL A 511 24.37 -2.66 -6.05
CA VAL A 511 25.16 -1.43 -6.02
C VAL A 511 24.30 -0.27 -5.51
N ARG A 512 24.92 0.71 -4.85
CA ARG A 512 24.22 1.92 -4.42
C ARG A 512 23.76 2.71 -5.66
N PRO A 513 22.48 3.14 -5.72
CA PRO A 513 22.01 3.95 -6.83
C PRO A 513 22.61 5.37 -6.79
N LEU A 514 22.66 6.01 -7.95
CA LEU A 514 23.11 7.40 -8.11
C LEU A 514 21.88 8.31 -8.27
N LEU A 515 21.74 9.29 -7.37
CA LEU A 515 20.77 10.37 -7.52
C LEU A 515 21.49 11.63 -8.02
N ARG A 516 21.00 12.22 -9.12
CA ARG A 516 21.55 13.46 -9.69
C ARG A 516 20.46 14.36 -10.27
N THR A 517 20.80 15.62 -10.48
CA THR A 517 19.98 16.52 -11.31
C THR A 517 20.13 16.14 -12.79
N ALA A 518 19.05 16.26 -13.55
CA ALA A 518 19.05 16.01 -14.99
C ALA A 518 19.76 17.13 -15.76
N GLU A 519 20.50 16.75 -16.79
CA GLU A 519 21.09 17.69 -17.75
C GLU A 519 20.00 18.32 -18.65
N PRO A 520 20.24 19.47 -19.31
CA PRO A 520 19.24 20.18 -20.10
C PRO A 520 18.50 19.36 -21.17
N ASP A 521 19.18 18.37 -21.77
CA ASP A 521 18.61 17.45 -22.75
C ASP A 521 17.82 16.29 -22.13
N GLU A 522 17.96 16.06 -20.83
CA GLU A 522 17.25 15.03 -20.06
C GLU A 522 15.98 15.57 -19.38
N TRP A 523 15.79 16.89 -19.35
CA TRP A 523 14.65 17.54 -18.70
C TRP A 523 13.31 17.04 -19.21
N LEU A 524 12.42 16.71 -18.27
CA LEU A 524 11.03 16.46 -18.59
C LEU A 524 10.33 17.81 -18.84
N ARG A 525 9.61 17.91 -19.95
CA ARG A 525 8.86 19.13 -20.31
C ARG A 525 7.53 19.25 -19.59
N ARG A 526 7.03 18.14 -19.07
CA ARG A 526 5.78 18.00 -18.31
C ARG A 526 6.06 17.15 -17.09
N ALA A 527 5.32 17.41 -16.03
CA ALA A 527 5.37 16.58 -14.84
C ALA A 527 4.96 15.13 -15.12
N GLY A 528 5.52 14.22 -14.33
CA GLY A 528 5.36 12.78 -14.49
C GLY A 528 6.67 12.05 -14.19
N THR A 529 6.64 10.73 -14.39
CA THR A 529 7.80 9.86 -14.22
C THR A 529 8.05 9.03 -15.47
N GLU A 530 9.32 8.84 -15.81
CA GLU A 530 9.74 7.88 -16.83
C GLU A 530 10.72 6.88 -16.22
N VAL A 531 10.37 5.60 -16.33
CA VAL A 531 11.21 4.47 -15.94
C VAL A 531 11.74 3.79 -17.19
N THR A 532 13.06 3.77 -17.35
CA THR A 532 13.75 3.16 -18.49
C THR A 532 14.64 2.01 -18.00
N ALA A 533 14.41 0.82 -18.52
CA ALA A 533 15.03 -0.42 -18.08
C ALA A 533 15.77 -1.11 -19.23
N ARG A 534 17.04 -1.43 -19.01
CA ARG A 534 17.89 -2.18 -19.95
C ARG A 534 17.60 -3.67 -19.80
N LEU A 535 16.93 -4.26 -20.78
CA LEU A 535 16.51 -5.65 -20.71
C LEU A 535 17.74 -6.59 -20.75
N ARG A 536 17.75 -7.59 -19.87
CA ARG A 536 18.81 -8.61 -19.78
C ARG A 536 18.80 -9.56 -20.98
N GLU A 537 17.60 -9.87 -21.48
CA GLU A 537 17.35 -10.85 -22.53
C GLU A 537 16.68 -10.18 -23.72
N ASP A 538 16.85 -10.73 -24.93
CA ASP A 538 16.03 -10.33 -26.10
C ASP A 538 14.54 -10.48 -25.71
N PRO A 539 13.69 -9.46 -25.94
CA PRO A 539 12.26 -9.51 -25.65
C PRO A 539 11.56 -10.76 -26.21
N ARG A 540 12.02 -11.31 -27.35
CA ARG A 540 11.51 -12.51 -28.02
C ARG A 540 12.17 -13.82 -27.57
N SER A 541 13.01 -13.80 -26.54
CA SER A 541 13.49 -15.05 -25.96
C SER A 541 12.41 -15.66 -25.05
N MET A 542 12.51 -16.97 -24.77
CA MET A 542 11.59 -17.62 -23.82
C MET A 542 11.69 -17.08 -22.39
N ASN A 543 12.83 -16.45 -22.05
CA ASN A 543 13.05 -15.76 -20.78
C ASN A 543 12.82 -14.24 -20.88
N GLY A 544 12.54 -13.73 -22.08
CA GLY A 544 12.35 -12.32 -22.37
C GLY A 544 10.91 -11.86 -22.16
N LEU A 545 10.68 -10.56 -22.33
CA LEU A 545 9.42 -9.88 -22.02
C LEU A 545 8.17 -10.56 -22.64
N PHE A 546 8.25 -11.02 -23.88
CA PHE A 546 7.12 -11.60 -24.61
C PHE A 546 6.97 -13.10 -24.38
N ARG A 547 8.00 -13.77 -23.84
CA ARG A 547 8.06 -15.23 -23.65
C ARG A 547 7.72 -16.03 -24.91
N SER A 548 8.02 -15.49 -26.08
CA SER A 548 7.66 -16.09 -27.36
C SER A 548 8.88 -16.13 -28.27
N GLY A 549 9.31 -17.34 -28.64
CA GLY A 549 10.34 -17.57 -29.66
C GLY A 549 9.85 -17.35 -31.10
N SER A 550 8.60 -16.89 -31.29
CA SER A 550 8.03 -16.66 -32.61
C SER A 550 8.76 -15.52 -33.33
N ARG A 551 9.33 -15.84 -34.49
CA ARG A 551 9.92 -14.87 -35.43
C ARG A 551 8.92 -14.37 -36.47
N GLN A 552 7.65 -14.77 -36.37
CA GLN A 552 6.63 -14.35 -37.33
C GLN A 552 6.19 -12.91 -37.10
N LEU A 553 6.20 -12.46 -35.84
CA LEU A 553 5.88 -11.09 -35.46
C LEU A 553 7.15 -10.26 -35.25
N SER A 554 7.08 -8.98 -35.59
CA SER A 554 8.08 -8.01 -35.19
C SER A 554 8.02 -7.75 -33.67
N HIS A 555 9.08 -7.14 -33.11
CA HIS A 555 9.05 -6.72 -31.70
C HIS A 555 7.94 -5.72 -31.40
N THR A 556 7.60 -4.87 -32.38
CA THR A 556 6.48 -3.93 -32.30
C THR A 556 5.17 -4.70 -32.17
N GLU A 557 4.90 -5.65 -33.06
CA GLU A 557 3.66 -6.43 -33.04
C GLU A 557 3.51 -7.24 -31.75
N HIS A 558 4.60 -7.83 -31.25
CA HIS A 558 4.62 -8.52 -29.96
C HIS A 558 4.30 -7.58 -28.79
N LEU A 559 4.87 -6.37 -28.77
CA LEU A 559 4.61 -5.40 -27.71
C LEU A 559 3.13 -4.97 -27.70
N HIS A 560 2.56 -4.67 -28.86
CA HIS A 560 1.15 -4.32 -28.99
C HIS A 560 0.25 -5.50 -28.57
N ALA A 561 0.58 -6.72 -28.98
CA ALA A 561 -0.16 -7.93 -28.62
C ALA A 561 -0.09 -8.28 -27.12
N LEU A 562 1.00 -7.93 -26.44
CA LEU A 562 1.15 -8.08 -24.99
C LEU A 562 0.33 -7.03 -24.23
N VAL A 563 0.47 -5.75 -24.58
CA VAL A 563 -0.13 -4.63 -23.83
C VAL A 563 -1.65 -4.61 -23.94
N ARG A 564 -2.20 -4.92 -25.12
CA ARG A 564 -3.64 -4.81 -25.40
C ARG A 564 -4.53 -5.63 -24.43
N PRO A 565 -4.31 -6.94 -24.22
CA PRO A 565 -5.05 -7.71 -23.23
C PRO A 565 -4.60 -7.43 -21.79
N LEU A 566 -3.35 -6.98 -21.57
CA LEU A 566 -2.85 -6.65 -20.23
C LEU A 566 -3.60 -5.43 -19.66
N CYS A 567 -3.89 -4.44 -20.49
CA CYS A 567 -4.44 -3.15 -20.09
C CYS A 567 -5.89 -2.94 -20.55
N ALA A 568 -6.64 -4.00 -20.87
CA ALA A 568 -7.93 -3.86 -21.56
C ALA A 568 -8.97 -3.01 -20.80
N LEU A 569 -8.85 -2.91 -19.47
CA LEU A 569 -9.72 -2.15 -18.57
C LEU A 569 -9.01 -0.92 -17.97
N ALA A 570 -7.92 -0.44 -18.59
CA ALA A 570 -7.15 0.67 -18.05
C ALA A 570 -8.01 1.93 -17.88
N ARG A 571 -7.85 2.58 -16.72
CA ARG A 571 -8.54 3.83 -16.36
C ARG A 571 -7.85 5.09 -16.90
N VAL A 572 -6.78 4.88 -17.67
CA VAL A 572 -5.96 5.93 -18.28
C VAL A 572 -5.71 5.54 -19.74
N ASN A 573 -5.32 6.52 -20.56
CA ASN A 573 -4.94 6.22 -21.93
C ASN A 573 -3.61 5.45 -21.95
N ILE A 574 -3.53 4.40 -22.78
CA ILE A 574 -2.30 3.64 -22.99
C ILE A 574 -1.86 3.79 -24.43
N ASP A 575 -0.67 4.38 -24.60
CA ASP A 575 0.01 4.50 -25.88
C ASP A 575 1.20 3.54 -25.91
N VAL A 576 1.43 2.89 -27.04
CA VAL A 576 2.52 1.93 -27.24
C VAL A 576 3.38 2.35 -28.43
N GLN A 577 4.69 2.23 -28.29
CA GLN A 577 5.65 2.48 -29.37
C GLN A 577 6.68 1.35 -29.43
N GLY A 578 6.60 0.52 -30.48
CA GLY A 578 7.67 -0.42 -30.80
C GLY A 578 8.78 0.20 -31.67
N PRO A 579 9.84 -0.55 -31.99
CA PRO A 579 10.93 -0.09 -32.84
C PRO A 579 10.49 0.36 -34.25
N ASP A 580 9.41 -0.22 -34.77
CA ASP A 580 8.90 0.05 -36.12
C ASP A 580 7.91 1.23 -36.15
N ASP A 581 7.46 1.70 -34.97
CA ASP A 581 6.48 2.77 -34.83
C ASP A 581 7.15 4.15 -34.89
N ALA A 582 6.80 4.96 -35.89
CA ALA A 582 7.30 6.33 -36.02
C ALA A 582 6.88 7.25 -34.85
N ARG A 583 5.76 6.94 -34.20
CA ARG A 583 5.20 7.66 -33.05
C ARG A 583 4.39 6.70 -32.17
N PRO A 584 4.17 7.01 -30.88
CA PRO A 584 3.27 6.21 -30.04
C PRO A 584 1.88 6.06 -30.64
N VAL A 585 1.31 4.87 -30.50
CA VAL A 585 0.00 4.46 -31.01
C VAL A 585 -0.93 4.19 -29.83
N ARG A 586 -2.09 4.84 -29.81
CA ARG A 586 -3.15 4.58 -28.83
C ARG A 586 -3.65 3.15 -28.97
N VAL A 587 -3.42 2.32 -27.96
CA VAL A 587 -3.91 0.93 -27.92
C VAL A 587 -5.14 0.78 -27.01
N ILE A 588 -5.25 1.59 -25.95
CA ILE A 588 -6.37 1.60 -25.01
C ILE A 588 -6.74 3.06 -24.71
N SER A 589 -8.02 3.40 -24.81
CA SER A 589 -8.52 4.69 -24.29
C SER A 589 -9.10 4.50 -22.89
N ALA A 590 -8.93 5.50 -22.02
CA ALA A 590 -9.36 5.43 -20.63
C ALA A 590 -10.83 5.01 -20.49
N ASP A 591 -11.10 3.96 -19.71
CA ASP A 591 -12.44 3.43 -19.37
C ASP A 591 -13.36 3.10 -20.55
N ASP A 592 -12.82 3.02 -21.78
CA ASP A 592 -13.59 2.80 -23.01
C ASP A 592 -14.26 1.42 -23.07
N TRP A 593 -13.71 0.42 -22.36
CA TRP A 593 -14.19 -0.96 -22.31
C TRP A 593 -15.67 -1.08 -21.91
N THR A 594 -16.20 -0.09 -21.21
CA THR A 594 -17.61 0.01 -20.82
C THR A 594 -18.55 0.37 -21.97
N SER A 595 -18.02 0.91 -23.06
CA SER A 595 -18.78 1.53 -24.17
C SER A 595 -18.41 1.03 -25.57
N ILE A 596 -17.21 0.47 -25.77
CA ILE A 596 -16.81 -0.15 -27.04
C ILE A 596 -17.73 -1.33 -27.41
N SER A 597 -17.79 -1.67 -28.70
CA SER A 597 -18.57 -2.82 -29.16
C SER A 597 -18.09 -4.15 -28.56
N GLU A 598 -18.98 -5.13 -28.46
CA GLU A 598 -18.66 -6.48 -28.00
C GLU A 598 -17.56 -7.14 -28.84
N THR A 599 -17.59 -6.95 -30.17
CA THR A 599 -16.55 -7.45 -31.09
C THR A 599 -15.19 -6.83 -30.77
N GLU A 600 -15.16 -5.51 -30.58
CA GLU A 600 -13.90 -4.82 -30.27
C GLU A 600 -13.34 -5.25 -28.91
N LEU A 601 -14.19 -5.41 -27.89
CA LEU A 601 -13.79 -5.93 -26.58
C LEU A 601 -13.26 -7.37 -26.70
N PHE A 602 -13.97 -8.23 -27.44
CA PHE A 602 -13.55 -9.62 -27.63
C PHE A 602 -12.19 -9.70 -28.32
N ASP A 603 -12.00 -8.95 -29.40
CA ASP A 603 -10.75 -8.92 -30.16
C ASP A 603 -9.59 -8.36 -29.32
N ARG A 604 -9.87 -7.36 -28.48
CA ARG A 604 -8.89 -6.77 -27.55
C ARG A 604 -8.38 -7.77 -26.53
N VAL A 605 -9.24 -8.66 -26.05
CA VAL A 605 -8.90 -9.63 -25.00
C VAL A 605 -8.29 -10.91 -25.59
N TYR A 606 -8.89 -11.45 -26.66
CA TYR A 606 -8.62 -12.82 -27.10
C TYR A 606 -7.78 -12.96 -28.37
N ARG A 607 -7.94 -12.06 -29.36
CA ARG A 607 -7.24 -12.24 -30.64
C ARG A 607 -5.78 -11.84 -30.55
N ARG A 608 -4.93 -12.58 -31.26
CA ARG A 608 -3.50 -12.29 -31.41
C ARG A 608 -3.11 -12.24 -32.89
N PRO A 609 -2.13 -11.40 -33.26
CA PRO A 609 -1.69 -11.30 -34.66
C PRO A 609 -1.14 -12.63 -35.22
N ASP A 610 -0.56 -13.47 -34.36
CA ASP A 610 0.03 -14.77 -34.69
C ASP A 610 -0.91 -15.97 -34.51
N ASP A 611 -2.21 -15.74 -34.26
CA ASP A 611 -3.21 -16.81 -34.22
C ASP A 611 -3.10 -17.65 -35.51
N SER A 612 -3.10 -18.98 -35.39
CA SER A 612 -3.19 -19.88 -36.54
C SER A 612 -4.55 -19.76 -37.24
N TYR A 613 -4.67 -20.30 -38.46
CA TYR A 613 -5.95 -20.36 -39.16
C TYR A 613 -7.04 -21.04 -38.32
N LYS A 614 -6.69 -22.12 -37.61
CA LYS A 614 -7.62 -22.86 -36.78
C LYS A 614 -8.02 -22.07 -35.53
N GLU A 615 -7.08 -21.37 -34.89
CA GLU A 615 -7.37 -20.49 -33.75
C GLU A 615 -8.30 -19.36 -34.13
N ARG A 616 -8.03 -18.67 -35.24
CA ARG A 616 -8.93 -17.63 -35.75
C ARG A 616 -10.33 -18.16 -36.04
N ALA A 617 -10.43 -19.30 -36.72
CA ALA A 617 -11.74 -19.90 -37.03
C ALA A 617 -12.51 -20.28 -35.76
N ALA A 618 -11.83 -20.79 -34.72
CA ALA A 618 -12.45 -21.08 -33.44
C ALA A 618 -12.87 -19.80 -32.70
N LEU A 619 -12.01 -18.78 -32.66
CA LEU A 619 -12.30 -17.48 -32.06
C LEU A 619 -13.44 -16.74 -32.78
N ASP A 620 -13.60 -16.89 -34.10
CA ASP A 620 -14.73 -16.33 -34.85
C ASP A 620 -16.07 -16.92 -34.36
N VAL A 621 -16.10 -18.20 -34.02
CA VAL A 621 -17.31 -18.86 -33.48
C VAL A 621 -17.62 -18.35 -32.08
N TYR A 622 -16.61 -18.24 -31.21
CA TYR A 622 -16.81 -17.70 -29.87
C TYR A 622 -17.15 -16.20 -29.89
N CYS A 623 -16.62 -15.42 -30.83
CA CYS A 623 -16.96 -14.01 -31.00
C CYS A 623 -18.44 -13.83 -31.37
N LYS A 624 -18.97 -14.66 -32.28
CA LYS A 624 -20.42 -14.66 -32.60
C LYS A 624 -21.27 -14.98 -31.38
N ARG A 625 -20.88 -15.97 -30.59
CA ARG A 625 -21.58 -16.31 -29.34
C ARG A 625 -21.47 -15.21 -28.29
N PHE A 626 -20.32 -14.54 -28.22
CA PHE A 626 -20.13 -13.40 -27.34
C PHE A 626 -21.08 -12.25 -27.70
N LEU A 627 -21.25 -11.96 -28.99
CA LEU A 627 -22.23 -10.97 -29.47
C LEU A 627 -23.68 -11.35 -29.10
N GLU A 628 -24.01 -12.63 -29.10
CA GLU A 628 -25.36 -13.12 -28.79
C GLU A 628 -25.65 -13.21 -27.28
N ARG A 629 -24.64 -13.54 -26.48
CA ARG A 629 -24.82 -14.00 -25.09
C ARG A 629 -24.16 -13.12 -24.04
N ALA A 630 -23.19 -12.28 -24.40
CA ALA A 630 -22.51 -11.45 -23.41
C ALA A 630 -23.51 -10.51 -22.73
N GLN A 631 -23.44 -10.46 -21.40
CA GLN A 631 -24.25 -9.57 -20.59
C GLN A 631 -23.36 -8.54 -19.90
N VAL A 632 -23.91 -7.33 -19.73
CA VAL A 632 -23.27 -6.28 -18.94
C VAL A 632 -23.64 -6.50 -17.48
N LEU A 633 -22.63 -6.72 -16.64
CA LEU A 633 -22.78 -6.90 -15.20
C LEU A 633 -22.55 -5.57 -14.48
N ARG A 634 -23.37 -5.29 -13.46
CA ARG A 634 -23.31 -4.05 -12.67
C ARG A 634 -23.26 -4.34 -11.17
N ASP A 635 -22.49 -3.53 -10.44
CA ASP A 635 -22.45 -3.57 -8.98
C ASP A 635 -23.70 -2.89 -8.35
N GLU A 636 -23.74 -2.79 -7.02
CA GLU A 636 -24.85 -2.18 -6.29
C GLU A 636 -25.04 -0.68 -6.61
N SER A 637 -23.97 0.01 -7.01
CA SER A 637 -24.02 1.42 -7.41
C SER A 637 -24.47 1.61 -8.86
N GLY A 638 -24.63 0.53 -9.63
CA GLY A 638 -24.96 0.57 -11.05
C GLY A 638 -23.75 0.73 -11.98
N ARG A 639 -22.53 0.77 -11.43
CA ARG A 639 -21.28 0.82 -12.21
C ARG A 639 -21.06 -0.51 -12.93
N VAL A 640 -20.59 -0.44 -14.17
CA VAL A 640 -20.26 -1.64 -14.96
C VAL A 640 -19.03 -2.30 -14.36
N VAL A 641 -19.17 -3.57 -14.00
CA VAL A 641 -18.12 -4.39 -13.38
C VAL A 641 -17.75 -5.61 -14.20
N GLY A 642 -18.50 -5.91 -15.26
CA GLY A 642 -18.13 -6.96 -16.19
C GLY A 642 -18.93 -6.91 -17.47
N ARG A 643 -18.37 -7.55 -18.50
CA ARG A 643 -19.03 -7.84 -19.77
C ARG A 643 -18.62 -9.25 -20.15
N ALA A 644 -19.49 -10.22 -19.86
CA ALA A 644 -19.13 -11.62 -19.90
C ALA A 644 -20.28 -12.54 -20.30
N MET A 645 -19.93 -13.74 -20.75
CA MET A 645 -20.84 -14.87 -21.00
C MET A 645 -20.29 -16.15 -20.36
N MET A 646 -21.17 -17.10 -20.06
CA MET A 646 -20.75 -18.49 -19.83
C MET A 646 -20.37 -19.12 -21.16
N ALA A 647 -19.26 -19.85 -21.18
CA ALA A 647 -18.76 -20.49 -22.39
C ALA A 647 -17.88 -21.69 -22.04
N SER A 648 -17.98 -22.77 -22.78
CA SER A 648 -17.14 -23.94 -22.57
C SER A 648 -16.35 -24.29 -23.82
N VAL A 649 -15.14 -24.81 -23.58
CA VAL A 649 -14.25 -25.32 -24.62
C VAL A 649 -14.94 -26.37 -25.52
N TRP A 650 -15.89 -27.11 -24.94
CA TRP A 650 -16.64 -28.18 -25.59
C TRP A 650 -17.74 -27.69 -26.52
N GLU A 651 -18.10 -26.41 -26.46
CA GLU A 651 -19.06 -25.85 -27.42
C GLU A 651 -18.40 -25.59 -28.80
N GLY A 652 -17.11 -25.84 -28.98
CA GLY A 652 -16.35 -25.45 -30.19
C GLY A 652 -16.96 -25.87 -31.53
N ALA A 653 -16.56 -25.17 -32.60
CA ALA A 653 -17.09 -25.40 -33.94
C ALA A 653 -16.75 -26.79 -34.49
N GLU A 654 -17.77 -27.62 -34.66
CA GLU A 654 -17.67 -28.86 -35.43
C GLU A 654 -16.93 -28.58 -36.76
N GLY A 655 -15.87 -29.36 -37.03
CA GLY A 655 -15.08 -29.26 -38.25
C GLY A 655 -13.83 -28.36 -38.22
N VAL A 656 -13.63 -27.51 -37.19
CA VAL A 656 -12.38 -26.71 -37.07
C VAL A 656 -11.23 -27.53 -36.47
N GLY A 657 -11.54 -28.50 -35.61
CA GLY A 657 -10.56 -29.38 -34.98
C GLY A 657 -9.57 -28.63 -34.08
N TRP A 658 -10.02 -27.56 -33.43
CA TRP A 658 -9.24 -26.75 -32.48
C TRP A 658 -10.14 -26.21 -31.37
N TYR A 659 -9.57 -26.09 -30.18
CA TYR A 659 -10.26 -25.73 -28.95
C TYR A 659 -9.72 -24.40 -28.43
N VAL A 660 -10.60 -23.53 -27.93
CA VAL A 660 -10.24 -22.27 -27.26
C VAL A 660 -10.49 -22.47 -25.77
N PHE A 661 -9.49 -22.16 -24.94
CA PHE A 661 -9.70 -22.09 -23.50
C PHE A 661 -10.64 -20.92 -23.20
N CYS A 662 -11.83 -21.22 -22.70
CA CYS A 662 -12.84 -20.24 -22.35
C CYS A 662 -12.54 -19.72 -20.94
N GLU A 663 -11.82 -18.60 -20.88
CA GLU A 663 -11.52 -17.92 -19.63
C GLU A 663 -11.81 -16.41 -19.72
N SER A 664 -12.65 -15.89 -18.81
CA SER A 664 -12.82 -14.44 -18.68
C SER A 664 -11.61 -13.85 -17.97
N HIS A 665 -11.14 -12.69 -18.41
CA HIS A 665 -10.04 -12.00 -17.76
C HIS A 665 -10.54 -11.13 -16.60
N ILE A 666 -9.89 -11.23 -15.44
CA ILE A 666 -10.16 -10.41 -14.25
C ILE A 666 -9.07 -9.34 -14.14
N TYR A 667 -9.48 -8.08 -14.03
CA TYR A 667 -8.60 -6.91 -14.00
C TYR A 667 -8.64 -6.23 -12.63
N VAL A 668 -7.45 -5.97 -12.06
CA VAL A 668 -7.29 -5.22 -10.80
C VAL A 668 -6.71 -3.85 -11.13
N GLY A 669 -7.46 -2.78 -10.88
CA GLY A 669 -7.12 -1.40 -11.31
C GLY A 669 -6.89 -1.27 -12.82
N GLY A 670 -7.65 -2.03 -13.61
CA GLY A 670 -7.57 -2.00 -15.06
C GLY A 670 -6.50 -2.87 -15.71
N LEU A 671 -5.71 -3.60 -14.91
CA LEU A 671 -4.65 -4.48 -15.38
C LEU A 671 -4.98 -5.96 -15.15
N GLN A 672 -4.71 -6.80 -16.14
CA GLN A 672 -4.99 -8.23 -16.09
C GLN A 672 -4.23 -8.88 -14.92
N SER A 673 -4.96 -9.67 -14.14
CA SER A 673 -4.51 -10.21 -12.86
C SER A 673 -4.76 -11.70 -12.76
N ALA A 674 -6.00 -12.12 -13.02
CA ALA A 674 -6.44 -13.52 -12.92
C ALA A 674 -7.44 -13.84 -14.04
N THR A 675 -7.94 -15.08 -14.05
CA THR A 675 -9.00 -15.51 -14.96
C THR A 675 -10.09 -16.28 -14.22
N LEU A 676 -11.30 -16.30 -14.80
CA LEU A 676 -12.41 -17.15 -14.40
C LEU A 676 -12.65 -18.19 -15.50
N ALA A 677 -12.58 -19.47 -15.16
CA ALA A 677 -12.71 -20.57 -16.12
C ALA A 677 -14.17 -20.81 -16.54
N GLU A 678 -14.35 -21.39 -17.73
CA GLU A 678 -15.66 -21.70 -18.34
C GLU A 678 -16.55 -20.45 -18.55
N THR A 679 -15.91 -19.30 -18.74
CA THR A 679 -16.56 -18.04 -19.09
C THR A 679 -15.73 -17.32 -20.13
N MET A 680 -16.30 -16.34 -20.85
CA MET A 680 -15.53 -15.43 -21.70
C MET A 680 -15.98 -13.98 -21.50
N GLY A 681 -15.07 -13.04 -21.72
CA GLY A 681 -15.24 -11.61 -21.49
C GLY A 681 -14.31 -11.07 -20.41
N VAL A 682 -14.75 -10.03 -19.72
CA VAL A 682 -13.95 -9.30 -18.73
C VAL A 682 -14.72 -9.04 -17.45
N PHE A 683 -13.98 -8.99 -16.34
CA PHE A 683 -14.45 -8.56 -15.03
C PHE A 683 -13.47 -7.56 -14.42
N SER A 684 -13.99 -6.50 -13.81
CA SER A 684 -13.29 -5.79 -12.73
C SER A 684 -13.22 -6.71 -11.51
N GLY A 685 -12.14 -6.63 -10.74
CA GLY A 685 -11.93 -7.54 -9.63
C GLY A 685 -11.06 -6.99 -8.52
N ASN A 686 -11.14 -7.68 -7.38
CA ASN A 686 -10.33 -7.40 -6.19
C ASN A 686 -9.23 -8.46 -6.05
N PRO A 687 -8.00 -8.06 -5.69
CA PRO A 687 -6.91 -9.01 -5.47
C PRO A 687 -7.13 -9.80 -4.18
N LEU A 688 -6.83 -11.10 -4.22
CA LEU A 688 -6.83 -12.00 -3.06
C LEU A 688 -5.44 -12.12 -2.43
N THR A 689 -4.40 -11.90 -3.23
CA THR A 689 -2.98 -12.01 -2.84
C THR A 689 -2.23 -10.70 -3.09
N ALA A 690 -1.11 -10.51 -2.40
CA ALA A 690 -0.30 -9.30 -2.53
C ALA A 690 0.36 -9.14 -3.92
N ASP A 691 0.71 -10.27 -4.54
CA ASP A 691 1.25 -10.34 -5.90
C ASP A 691 0.21 -10.11 -7.00
N ARG A 692 -1.08 -10.07 -6.64
CA ARG A 692 -2.21 -9.93 -7.59
C ARG A 692 -2.15 -10.98 -8.69
N LEU A 693 -1.81 -12.23 -8.34
CA LEU A 693 -1.95 -13.37 -9.26
C LEU A 693 -3.26 -14.14 -9.02
N GLN A 694 -3.93 -13.86 -7.90
CA GLN A 694 -5.28 -14.32 -7.62
C GLN A 694 -6.18 -13.12 -7.40
N ALA A 695 -7.33 -13.13 -8.06
CA ALA A 695 -8.35 -12.10 -7.95
C ALA A 695 -9.74 -12.72 -8.17
N PHE A 696 -10.76 -12.06 -7.65
CA PHE A 696 -12.16 -12.45 -7.84
C PHE A 696 -12.99 -11.27 -8.35
N PRO A 697 -14.01 -11.49 -9.20
CA PRO A 697 -14.88 -10.41 -9.67
C PRO A 697 -15.48 -9.59 -8.52
N ASP A 698 -15.50 -8.28 -8.67
CA ASP A 698 -16.01 -7.33 -7.66
C ASP A 698 -17.54 -7.26 -7.57
N ILE A 699 -18.26 -8.13 -8.30
CA ILE A 699 -19.72 -8.25 -8.26
C ILE A 699 -20.25 -9.09 -7.08
N GLY A 700 -19.37 -9.84 -6.41
CA GLY A 700 -19.74 -10.75 -5.32
C GLY A 700 -20.37 -12.07 -5.79
N THR A 701 -20.37 -13.07 -4.91
CA THR A 701 -20.75 -14.46 -5.23
C THR A 701 -22.23 -14.63 -5.55
N GLY A 702 -23.11 -13.96 -4.79
CA GLY A 702 -24.56 -14.03 -4.97
C GLY A 702 -25.00 -13.51 -6.35
N ARG A 703 -24.56 -12.30 -6.72
CA ARG A 703 -24.87 -11.72 -8.04
C ARG A 703 -24.23 -12.48 -9.19
N LEU A 704 -23.03 -13.05 -9.00
CA LEU A 704 -22.43 -13.92 -10.01
C LEU A 704 -23.27 -15.19 -10.23
N THR A 705 -23.85 -15.74 -9.16
CA THR A 705 -24.79 -16.87 -9.23
C THR A 705 -26.09 -16.48 -9.94
N GLU A 706 -26.65 -15.31 -9.62
CA GLU A 706 -27.84 -14.76 -10.29
C GLU A 706 -27.59 -14.52 -11.79
N TRP A 707 -26.40 -14.03 -12.15
CA TRP A 707 -25.98 -13.88 -13.54
C TRP A 707 -25.91 -15.23 -14.25
N ALA A 708 -25.33 -16.26 -13.61
CA ALA A 708 -25.29 -17.61 -14.15
C ALA A 708 -26.72 -18.20 -14.36
N GLU A 709 -27.65 -17.95 -13.44
CA GLU A 709 -29.07 -18.32 -13.63
C GLU A 709 -29.72 -17.57 -14.80
N SER A 710 -29.45 -16.26 -14.93
CA SER A 710 -29.97 -15.45 -16.03
C SER A 710 -29.46 -15.92 -17.39
N GLN A 711 -28.17 -16.25 -17.48
CA GLN A 711 -27.57 -16.89 -18.66
C GLN A 711 -28.21 -18.25 -18.95
N ALA A 712 -28.35 -19.10 -17.93
CA ALA A 712 -28.93 -20.43 -18.10
C ALA A 712 -30.38 -20.38 -18.65
N ALA A 713 -31.17 -19.40 -18.22
CA ALA A 713 -32.52 -19.18 -18.71
C ALA A 713 -32.57 -18.74 -20.20
N SER A 714 -31.54 -18.06 -20.71
CA SER A 714 -31.50 -17.63 -22.12
C SER A 714 -31.13 -18.76 -23.09
N PHE A 715 -30.58 -19.87 -22.58
CA PHE A 715 -30.11 -20.99 -23.39
C PHE A 715 -31.20 -21.98 -23.81
N GLU A 716 -32.47 -21.77 -23.42
CA GLU A 716 -33.56 -22.71 -23.71
C GLU A 716 -33.73 -23.02 -25.22
N ASN A 717 -33.45 -22.03 -26.06
CA ASN A 717 -33.57 -22.11 -27.52
C ASN A 717 -32.32 -22.66 -28.22
N MET A 718 -31.26 -23.00 -27.47
CA MET A 718 -30.05 -23.57 -28.02
C MET A 718 -30.19 -25.06 -28.32
N ASP A 719 -29.27 -25.59 -29.12
CA ASP A 719 -29.19 -27.03 -29.37
C ASP A 719 -28.93 -27.82 -28.07
N THR A 720 -29.27 -29.10 -28.10
CA THR A 720 -29.24 -29.95 -26.89
C THR A 720 -27.83 -30.17 -26.36
N GLU A 721 -26.82 -30.20 -27.23
CA GLU A 721 -25.42 -30.37 -26.85
C GLU A 721 -24.93 -29.16 -26.06
N SER A 722 -25.09 -27.96 -26.62
CA SER A 722 -24.70 -26.72 -25.96
C SER A 722 -25.44 -26.53 -24.64
N ARG A 723 -26.75 -26.84 -24.59
CA ARG A 723 -27.53 -26.81 -23.34
C ARG A 723 -26.97 -27.77 -22.29
N HIS A 724 -26.56 -28.98 -22.68
CA HIS A 724 -25.98 -29.95 -21.77
C HIS A 724 -24.64 -29.46 -21.20
N ILE A 725 -23.75 -28.97 -22.06
CA ILE A 725 -22.43 -28.47 -21.67
C ILE A 725 -22.54 -27.27 -20.73
N LEU A 726 -23.29 -26.24 -21.13
CA LEU A 726 -23.46 -25.01 -20.35
C LEU A 726 -24.21 -25.22 -19.03
N SER A 727 -25.01 -26.28 -18.92
CA SER A 727 -25.64 -26.65 -17.65
C SER A 727 -24.62 -27.01 -16.57
N GLY A 728 -23.47 -27.59 -16.95
CA GLY A 728 -22.37 -27.88 -16.03
C GLY A 728 -21.69 -26.62 -15.55
N VAL A 729 -21.46 -25.67 -16.47
CA VAL A 729 -20.88 -24.35 -16.17
C VAL A 729 -21.76 -23.56 -15.21
N ALA A 730 -23.06 -23.43 -15.52
CA ALA A 730 -24.02 -22.73 -14.67
C ALA A 730 -24.00 -23.28 -13.24
N ARG A 731 -24.05 -24.60 -13.11
CA ARG A 731 -24.02 -25.28 -11.81
C ARG A 731 -22.69 -25.17 -11.08
N GLY A 732 -21.58 -25.06 -11.80
CA GLY A 732 -20.26 -24.75 -11.25
C GLY A 732 -20.16 -23.34 -10.68
N LEU A 733 -20.97 -22.41 -11.21
CA LEU A 733 -21.18 -21.05 -10.70
C LEU A 733 -22.33 -20.96 -9.67
N GLY A 734 -22.78 -22.09 -9.13
CA GLY A 734 -23.78 -22.13 -8.06
C GLY A 734 -25.25 -22.04 -8.52
N ALA A 735 -25.52 -21.91 -9.83
CA ALA A 735 -26.88 -21.89 -10.36
C ALA A 735 -27.52 -23.29 -10.28
N MET A 736 -28.83 -23.36 -10.08
CA MET A 736 -29.62 -24.58 -10.24
C MET A 736 -29.83 -24.91 -11.73
N ALA A 737 -30.07 -23.89 -12.56
CA ALA A 737 -30.32 -24.03 -13.99
C ALA A 737 -31.38 -25.11 -14.31
N ALA A 738 -32.56 -24.97 -13.70
CA ALA A 738 -33.58 -26.02 -13.64
C ALA A 738 -34.13 -26.45 -15.02
N GLY A 739 -34.15 -25.53 -15.99
CA GLY A 739 -34.57 -25.78 -17.38
C GLY A 739 -33.49 -26.37 -18.28
N LEU A 740 -32.24 -26.48 -17.80
CA LEU A 740 -31.15 -27.09 -18.56
C LEU A 740 -30.98 -28.58 -18.21
N PRO A 741 -30.49 -29.40 -19.17
CA PRO A 741 -30.26 -30.82 -18.94
C PRO A 741 -29.43 -31.09 -17.68
N CYS A 742 -29.82 -32.07 -16.87
CA CYS A 742 -29.04 -32.60 -15.74
C CYS A 742 -28.74 -34.10 -15.87
N GLY A 743 -29.28 -34.75 -16.90
CA GLY A 743 -28.87 -36.09 -17.32
C GLY A 743 -29.33 -36.40 -18.74
N LEU A 744 -28.77 -37.45 -19.35
CA LEU A 744 -29.08 -37.87 -20.72
C LEU A 744 -29.50 -39.35 -20.73
N THR A 745 -30.47 -39.67 -21.58
CA THR A 745 -30.91 -41.04 -21.85
C THR A 745 -30.65 -41.35 -23.33
N ASN A 746 -30.92 -42.58 -23.80
CA ASN A 746 -30.75 -42.95 -25.21
C ASN A 746 -31.73 -42.25 -26.18
N SER A 747 -32.69 -41.49 -25.66
CA SER A 747 -33.74 -40.83 -26.45
C SER A 747 -33.91 -39.34 -26.15
N ALA A 748 -33.48 -38.85 -24.98
CA ALA A 748 -33.71 -37.47 -24.58
C ALA A 748 -32.69 -36.95 -23.56
N ALA A 749 -32.47 -35.63 -23.59
CA ALA A 749 -31.85 -34.88 -22.51
C ALA A 749 -32.92 -34.48 -21.48
N LEU A 750 -32.65 -34.71 -20.20
CA LEU A 750 -33.62 -34.54 -19.11
C LEU A 750 -33.25 -33.32 -18.27
N ASP A 751 -34.18 -32.37 -18.18
CA ASP A 751 -34.13 -31.27 -17.22
C ASP A 751 -34.51 -31.73 -15.81
N VAL A 752 -34.52 -30.82 -14.83
CA VAL A 752 -34.78 -31.18 -13.43
C VAL A 752 -36.18 -31.82 -13.25
N PRO A 753 -37.28 -31.23 -13.76
CA PRO A 753 -38.60 -31.88 -13.69
C PRO A 753 -38.67 -33.23 -14.40
N ALA A 754 -38.00 -33.38 -15.55
CA ALA A 754 -37.98 -34.62 -16.31
C ALA A 754 -37.19 -35.72 -15.59
N ILE A 755 -36.10 -35.38 -14.90
CA ILE A 755 -35.37 -36.32 -14.04
C ILE A 755 -36.27 -36.89 -12.95
N HIS A 756 -37.03 -36.05 -12.24
CA HIS A 756 -37.98 -36.53 -11.23
C HIS A 756 -39.00 -37.53 -11.81
N ARG A 757 -39.63 -37.20 -12.95
CA ARG A 757 -40.57 -38.10 -13.63
C ARG A 757 -39.90 -39.41 -14.08
N TRP A 758 -38.68 -39.32 -14.61
CA TRP A 758 -37.95 -40.46 -15.14
C TRP A 758 -37.54 -41.43 -14.02
N VAL A 759 -37.05 -40.90 -12.89
CA VAL A 759 -36.65 -41.64 -11.70
C VAL A 759 -37.86 -42.30 -11.02
N GLY A 760 -38.96 -41.56 -10.83
CA GLY A 760 -40.16 -42.08 -10.16
C GLY A 760 -40.84 -43.24 -10.89
N ALA A 761 -40.58 -43.40 -12.18
CA ALA A 761 -41.11 -44.49 -13.00
C ALA A 761 -40.25 -45.76 -13.02
N ARG A 762 -39.14 -45.81 -12.27
CA ARG A 762 -38.14 -46.88 -12.34
C ARG A 762 -37.78 -47.42 -10.96
N ASP A 763 -37.67 -48.74 -10.87
CA ASP A 763 -37.19 -49.45 -9.68
C ASP A 763 -35.71 -49.85 -9.78
N GLU A 764 -35.11 -49.81 -10.98
CA GLU A 764 -33.67 -50.02 -11.19
C GLU A 764 -33.13 -48.91 -12.11
N ILE A 765 -31.99 -48.32 -11.72
CA ILE A 765 -31.32 -47.24 -12.45
C ILE A 765 -29.83 -47.59 -12.58
N PHE A 766 -29.27 -47.36 -13.76
CA PHE A 766 -27.83 -47.41 -14.02
C PHE A 766 -27.32 -46.01 -14.31
N LEU A 767 -26.43 -45.48 -13.46
CA LEU A 767 -25.74 -44.22 -13.72
C LEU A 767 -24.48 -44.48 -14.55
N VAL A 768 -24.33 -43.67 -15.59
CA VAL A 768 -23.24 -43.72 -16.56
C VAL A 768 -22.53 -42.37 -16.57
N SER A 769 -21.20 -42.34 -16.64
CA SER A 769 -20.41 -41.10 -16.48
C SER A 769 -19.44 -40.84 -17.62
N ASN A 770 -19.17 -39.56 -17.87
CA ASN A 770 -18.13 -39.03 -18.76
C ASN A 770 -16.71 -39.57 -18.48
N VAL A 771 -16.44 -40.17 -17.32
CA VAL A 771 -15.18 -40.87 -17.08
C VAL A 771 -14.99 -42.01 -18.08
N LEU A 772 -16.07 -42.64 -18.54
CA LEU A 772 -16.04 -43.92 -19.27
C LEU A 772 -16.63 -43.85 -20.68
N PHE A 773 -17.28 -42.74 -21.03
CA PHE A 773 -18.01 -42.57 -22.29
C PHE A 773 -17.85 -41.16 -22.85
N TYR A 774 -17.78 -41.06 -24.17
CA TYR A 774 -17.97 -39.81 -24.90
C TYR A 774 -19.45 -39.67 -25.28
N VAL A 775 -20.00 -38.48 -25.11
CA VAL A 775 -21.35 -38.15 -25.56
C VAL A 775 -21.24 -37.34 -26.83
N HIS A 776 -22.08 -37.70 -27.79
CA HIS A 776 -22.26 -36.96 -29.03
C HIS A 776 -23.76 -36.80 -29.29
N PHE A 777 -24.12 -35.89 -30.17
CA PHE A 777 -25.51 -35.61 -30.51
C PHE A 777 -25.72 -35.83 -32.00
N ARG A 778 -26.81 -36.51 -32.36
CA ARG A 778 -27.25 -36.69 -33.75
C ARG A 778 -28.03 -35.46 -34.21
N GLU A 779 -28.25 -35.37 -35.51
CA GLU A 779 -29.17 -34.40 -36.11
C GLU A 779 -30.55 -34.47 -35.42
N GLY A 780 -31.05 -33.31 -34.95
CA GLY A 780 -32.25 -33.22 -34.13
C GLY A 780 -32.03 -33.33 -32.60
N GLY A 781 -30.77 -33.34 -32.12
CA GLY A 781 -30.44 -33.23 -30.69
C GLY A 781 -30.54 -34.53 -29.89
N ARG A 782 -30.64 -35.68 -30.57
CA ARG A 782 -30.70 -36.99 -29.90
C ARG A 782 -29.29 -37.43 -29.47
N PRO A 783 -29.04 -37.66 -28.17
CA PRO A 783 -27.73 -38.11 -27.70
C PRO A 783 -27.42 -39.54 -28.17
N TRP A 784 -26.15 -39.82 -28.40
CA TRP A 784 -25.59 -41.17 -28.55
C TRP A 784 -24.27 -41.26 -27.79
N PHE A 785 -23.92 -42.48 -27.38
CA PHE A 785 -22.84 -42.72 -26.44
C PHE A 785 -21.76 -43.57 -27.09
N MET A 786 -20.51 -43.16 -26.97
CA MET A 786 -19.37 -43.89 -27.49
C MET A 786 -18.50 -44.39 -26.35
N SER A 787 -18.14 -45.67 -26.39
CA SER A 787 -17.22 -46.27 -25.42
C SER A 787 -15.79 -45.77 -25.62
N ARG A 788 -14.92 -46.01 -24.63
CA ARG A 788 -13.46 -45.78 -24.76
C ARG A 788 -12.82 -46.59 -25.91
N HIS A 789 -13.48 -47.64 -26.38
CA HIS A 789 -13.05 -48.42 -27.55
C HIS A 789 -13.60 -47.86 -28.87
N HIS A 790 -14.12 -46.63 -28.87
CA HIS A 790 -14.69 -45.95 -30.03
C HIS A 790 -15.86 -46.71 -30.68
N ARG A 791 -16.66 -47.42 -29.87
CA ARG A 791 -17.86 -48.13 -30.33
C ARG A 791 -19.11 -47.41 -29.84
N GLU A 792 -20.07 -47.22 -30.74
CA GLU A 792 -21.37 -46.66 -30.38
C GLU A 792 -22.20 -47.67 -29.56
N LEU A 793 -22.71 -47.23 -28.42
CA LEU A 793 -23.44 -48.03 -27.45
C LEU A 793 -24.90 -47.62 -27.39
N SER A 794 -25.79 -48.61 -27.39
CA SER A 794 -27.21 -48.41 -27.13
C SER A 794 -27.51 -48.65 -25.66
N LEU A 795 -27.52 -47.58 -24.88
CA LEU A 795 -27.90 -47.64 -23.47
C LEU A 795 -29.37 -48.09 -23.31
N GLY A 796 -29.64 -48.89 -22.28
CA GLY A 796 -30.98 -49.36 -21.93
C GLY A 796 -31.88 -48.25 -21.38
N ASP A 797 -33.19 -48.49 -21.31
CA ASP A 797 -34.17 -47.49 -20.86
C ASP A 797 -34.04 -47.10 -19.38
N ASN A 798 -33.30 -47.89 -18.60
CA ASN A 798 -32.95 -47.66 -17.19
C ASN A 798 -31.58 -47.01 -17.00
N CYS A 799 -30.87 -46.68 -18.09
CA CYS A 799 -29.57 -46.02 -18.02
C CYS A 799 -29.72 -44.49 -18.09
N LEU A 800 -29.04 -43.80 -17.19
CA LEU A 800 -28.94 -42.35 -17.15
C LEU A 800 -27.48 -41.93 -17.19
N PHE A 801 -27.10 -41.19 -18.21
CA PHE A 801 -25.79 -40.54 -18.27
C PHE A 801 -25.82 -39.24 -17.47
N VAL A 802 -24.86 -39.07 -16.54
CA VAL A 802 -24.66 -37.88 -15.72
C VAL A 802 -23.16 -37.65 -15.50
N SER A 803 -22.71 -36.39 -15.59
CA SER A 803 -21.34 -36.06 -15.19
C SER A 803 -21.21 -36.18 -13.68
N LEU A 804 -20.44 -37.15 -13.18
CA LEU A 804 -20.28 -37.39 -11.74
C LEU A 804 -19.40 -36.33 -11.05
N TYR A 805 -18.68 -35.52 -11.81
CA TYR A 805 -17.80 -34.48 -11.30
C TYR A 805 -18.18 -33.15 -11.93
N THR A 806 -18.89 -32.31 -11.17
CA THR A 806 -19.12 -30.92 -11.55
C THR A 806 -17.96 -30.09 -11.01
N ARG A 807 -17.37 -29.24 -11.85
CA ARG A 807 -16.30 -28.33 -11.42
C ARG A 807 -16.90 -27.18 -10.63
N TRP A 808 -16.44 -26.97 -9.41
CA TRP A 808 -16.73 -25.74 -8.65
C TRP A 808 -15.85 -24.61 -9.17
N LEU A 809 -16.44 -23.46 -9.53
CA LEU A 809 -15.74 -22.37 -10.22
C LEU A 809 -15.37 -21.20 -9.32
N PHE A 810 -15.77 -21.22 -8.04
CA PHE A 810 -15.32 -20.23 -7.06
C PHE A 810 -14.01 -20.68 -6.40
N PRO A 811 -13.08 -19.75 -6.12
CA PRO A 811 -11.95 -20.02 -5.22
C PRO A 811 -12.44 -20.46 -3.84
N GLU A 812 -11.75 -21.43 -3.23
CA GLU A 812 -12.11 -21.97 -1.90
C GLU A 812 -12.10 -20.89 -0.80
N GLU A 813 -11.26 -19.87 -0.95
CA GLU A 813 -11.16 -18.74 -0.02
C GLU A 813 -12.35 -17.77 -0.12
N ILE A 814 -13.04 -17.76 -1.26
CA ILE A 814 -14.18 -16.87 -1.54
C ILE A 814 -15.50 -17.56 -1.24
N LEU A 815 -15.70 -18.74 -1.83
CA LEU A 815 -16.87 -19.57 -1.59
C LEU A 815 -16.43 -21.02 -1.69
N PRO A 816 -16.22 -21.70 -0.55
CA PRO A 816 -15.87 -23.10 -0.50
C PRO A 816 -16.83 -23.95 -1.31
N SER A 817 -16.32 -25.02 -1.93
CA SER A 817 -17.17 -26.02 -2.57
C SER A 817 -18.21 -26.54 -1.56
N PRO A 818 -19.48 -26.74 -1.96
CA PRO A 818 -20.50 -27.28 -1.06
C PRO A 818 -20.08 -28.66 -0.55
N LYS A 819 -19.92 -28.82 0.77
CA LYS A 819 -19.63 -30.12 1.40
C LYS A 819 -20.78 -30.54 2.31
N ASP A 820 -21.19 -31.80 2.21
CA ASP A 820 -22.24 -32.34 3.06
C ASP A 820 -21.62 -32.85 4.37
N GLN A 821 -21.61 -32.00 5.39
CA GLN A 821 -20.92 -32.26 6.66
C GLN A 821 -21.44 -33.51 7.39
N ALA A 822 -22.61 -34.04 7.04
CA ALA A 822 -23.09 -35.32 7.55
C ALA A 822 -22.17 -36.50 7.16
N PHE A 823 -21.30 -36.31 6.17
CA PHE A 823 -20.37 -37.32 5.66
C PHE A 823 -18.89 -36.93 5.83
N ALA A 824 -18.57 -35.98 6.72
CA ALA A 824 -17.20 -35.52 6.93
C ALA A 824 -16.25 -36.64 7.41
N ASP A 825 -16.78 -37.61 8.15
CA ASP A 825 -16.02 -38.78 8.66
C ASP A 825 -15.96 -39.95 7.65
N ALA A 826 -16.52 -39.79 6.44
CA ALA A 826 -16.47 -40.84 5.42
C ALA A 826 -15.02 -41.11 5.01
N GLN A 827 -14.62 -42.37 5.12
CA GLN A 827 -13.30 -42.87 4.71
C GLN A 827 -13.49 -43.86 3.56
N PRO A 828 -12.59 -43.89 2.57
CA PRO A 828 -12.68 -44.87 1.50
C PRO A 828 -12.53 -46.28 2.09
N ALA A 829 -13.42 -47.20 1.70
CA ALA A 829 -13.39 -48.59 2.18
C ALA A 829 -12.25 -49.46 1.59
N GLY A 830 -11.27 -48.84 0.91
CA GLY A 830 -10.15 -49.48 0.23
C GLY A 830 -9.58 -48.58 -0.88
N ASP A 831 -8.91 -49.18 -1.88
CA ASP A 831 -8.33 -48.45 -3.03
C ASP A 831 -9.36 -48.08 -4.12
N GLY A 832 -10.66 -48.28 -3.86
CA GLY A 832 -11.76 -48.10 -4.82
C GLY A 832 -12.54 -46.78 -4.64
N TRP A 833 -13.44 -46.49 -5.60
CA TRP A 833 -14.38 -45.38 -5.52
C TRP A 833 -15.44 -45.62 -4.44
N ASP A 834 -15.65 -44.65 -3.55
CA ASP A 834 -16.63 -44.72 -2.46
C ASP A 834 -17.69 -43.63 -2.61
N ALA A 835 -18.97 -44.01 -2.60
CA ALA A 835 -20.10 -43.10 -2.82
C ALA A 835 -20.25 -42.02 -1.75
N ARG A 836 -19.92 -42.32 -0.48
CA ARG A 836 -20.03 -41.37 0.63
C ARG A 836 -18.90 -40.36 0.60
N VAL A 837 -17.68 -40.80 0.33
CA VAL A 837 -16.52 -39.91 0.12
C VAL A 837 -16.73 -39.01 -1.10
N TRP A 838 -17.21 -39.58 -2.21
CA TRP A 838 -17.54 -38.81 -3.40
C TRP A 838 -18.66 -37.79 -3.14
N TRP A 839 -19.72 -38.18 -2.45
CA TRP A 839 -20.83 -37.27 -2.09
C TRP A 839 -20.35 -36.11 -1.22
N TYR A 840 -19.56 -36.40 -0.18
CA TYR A 840 -18.98 -35.37 0.69
C TYR A 840 -18.19 -34.32 -0.08
N ALA A 841 -17.34 -34.76 -1.02
CA ALA A 841 -16.37 -33.90 -1.69
C ALA A 841 -16.89 -33.21 -2.96
N THR A 842 -17.62 -33.94 -3.82
CA THR A 842 -17.94 -33.47 -5.19
C THR A 842 -19.31 -33.86 -5.73
N GLY A 843 -19.99 -34.85 -5.12
CA GLY A 843 -21.22 -35.42 -5.66
C GLY A 843 -22.50 -34.73 -5.20
N ASN A 844 -22.44 -33.94 -4.13
CA ASN A 844 -23.59 -33.30 -3.48
C ASN A 844 -24.08 -32.01 -4.17
N PHE A 845 -23.42 -31.53 -5.22
CA PHE A 845 -23.85 -30.36 -6.01
C PHE A 845 -23.85 -30.68 -7.51
N GLY A 846 -24.28 -29.70 -8.31
CA GLY A 846 -24.40 -29.85 -9.76
C GLY A 846 -25.39 -30.92 -10.21
N SER A 847 -25.20 -31.42 -11.42
CA SER A 847 -26.03 -32.48 -12.00
C SER A 847 -26.12 -33.75 -11.14
N PRO A 848 -25.01 -34.29 -10.57
CA PRO A 848 -25.12 -35.50 -9.76
C PRO A 848 -25.91 -35.25 -8.48
N GLY A 849 -25.70 -34.11 -7.82
CA GLY A 849 -26.45 -33.73 -6.62
C GLY A 849 -27.96 -33.64 -6.89
N ILE A 850 -28.35 -33.10 -8.05
CA ILE A 850 -29.76 -33.06 -8.49
C ILE A 850 -30.32 -34.47 -8.68
N VAL A 851 -29.61 -35.34 -9.39
CA VAL A 851 -30.07 -36.71 -9.68
C VAL A 851 -30.23 -37.52 -8.41
N ILE A 852 -29.25 -37.49 -7.49
CA ILE A 852 -29.32 -38.22 -6.22
C ILE A 852 -30.45 -37.70 -5.34
N ARG A 853 -30.67 -36.37 -5.29
CA ARG A 853 -31.82 -35.79 -4.57
C ARG A 853 -33.16 -36.16 -5.19
N ALA A 854 -33.22 -36.32 -6.52
CA ALA A 854 -34.41 -36.84 -7.19
C ALA A 854 -34.67 -38.31 -6.81
N ILE A 855 -33.65 -39.16 -6.80
CA ILE A 855 -33.76 -40.55 -6.33
C ILE A 855 -34.26 -40.62 -4.89
N SER A 856 -33.63 -39.88 -3.97
CA SER A 856 -34.06 -39.81 -2.57
C SER A 856 -35.54 -39.43 -2.45
N LYS A 857 -35.97 -38.39 -3.16
CA LYS A 857 -37.35 -37.89 -3.10
C LYS A 857 -38.37 -38.86 -3.69
N GLU A 858 -38.13 -39.37 -4.91
CA GLU A 858 -39.11 -40.19 -5.63
C GLU A 858 -39.18 -41.63 -5.10
N TRP A 859 -38.07 -42.16 -4.58
CA TRP A 859 -38.06 -43.48 -3.95
C TRP A 859 -38.52 -43.44 -2.49
N GLY A 860 -38.49 -42.26 -1.86
CA GLY A 860 -38.93 -42.05 -0.47
C GLY A 860 -37.93 -42.53 0.57
N ILE A 861 -36.63 -42.43 0.27
CA ILE A 861 -35.52 -42.88 1.11
C ILE A 861 -34.53 -41.75 1.38
N ALA A 862 -33.82 -41.78 2.50
CA ALA A 862 -32.85 -40.73 2.84
C ALA A 862 -31.60 -40.80 1.94
N ILE A 863 -30.90 -39.67 1.76
CA ILE A 863 -29.66 -39.61 0.95
C ILE A 863 -28.62 -40.68 1.37
N PRO A 864 -28.32 -40.91 2.68
CA PRO A 864 -27.41 -41.98 3.07
C PRO A 864 -27.82 -43.35 2.52
N GLU A 865 -29.13 -43.66 2.51
CA GLU A 865 -29.65 -44.92 1.96
C GLU A 865 -29.48 -44.97 0.43
N VAL A 866 -29.66 -43.85 -0.28
CA VAL A 866 -29.38 -43.79 -1.73
C VAL A 866 -27.91 -44.11 -2.02
N LEU A 867 -26.99 -43.52 -1.24
CA LEU A 867 -25.55 -43.74 -1.41
C LEU A 867 -25.17 -45.19 -1.11
N ASP A 868 -25.79 -45.83 -0.12
CA ASP A 868 -25.57 -47.24 0.20
C ASP A 868 -26.09 -48.19 -0.89
N LEU A 869 -27.04 -47.74 -1.71
CA LEU A 869 -27.54 -48.47 -2.88
C LEU A 869 -26.67 -48.27 -4.13
N MET A 870 -25.69 -47.37 -4.12
CA MET A 870 -24.80 -47.13 -5.26
C MET A 870 -23.78 -48.25 -5.37
N GLU A 871 -24.06 -49.22 -6.22
CA GLU A 871 -23.19 -50.37 -6.48
C GLU A 871 -22.34 -50.14 -7.74
N PRO A 872 -21.03 -49.85 -7.62
CA PRO A 872 -20.15 -49.68 -8.77
C PRO A 872 -19.85 -51.03 -9.44
N LEU A 873 -20.40 -51.26 -10.63
CA LEU A 873 -20.16 -52.46 -11.44
C LEU A 873 -18.90 -52.25 -12.29
N HIS A 874 -17.79 -52.87 -11.89
CA HIS A 874 -16.49 -52.74 -12.54
C HIS A 874 -15.76 -54.09 -12.68
N LEU A 875 -14.59 -54.08 -13.32
CA LEU A 875 -13.78 -55.29 -13.48
C LEU A 875 -13.01 -55.56 -12.17
N GLU A 876 -13.33 -56.66 -11.50
CA GLU A 876 -12.62 -57.12 -10.31
C GLU A 876 -11.74 -58.35 -10.63
N GLY A 877 -10.68 -58.57 -9.84
CA GLY A 877 -9.65 -59.59 -10.11
C GLY A 877 -10.16 -61.03 -10.30
N ASP A 878 -11.37 -61.32 -9.83
CA ASP A 878 -11.93 -62.67 -9.75
C ASP A 878 -13.19 -62.84 -10.65
N GLY A 879 -13.66 -61.76 -11.31
CA GLY A 879 -14.85 -61.76 -12.16
C GLY A 879 -15.21 -60.39 -12.76
N ASP A 880 -15.84 -60.39 -13.93
CA ASP A 880 -16.27 -59.16 -14.61
C ASP A 880 -17.77 -58.92 -14.37
N ALA A 881 -18.08 -58.04 -13.41
CA ALA A 881 -19.45 -57.68 -13.00
C ALA A 881 -20.10 -56.60 -13.88
N ARG A 882 -19.38 -56.08 -14.88
CA ARG A 882 -19.86 -55.03 -15.78
C ARG A 882 -21.03 -55.53 -16.64
N PRO A 883 -22.13 -54.77 -16.76
CA PRO A 883 -23.24 -55.12 -17.64
C PRO A 883 -22.83 -55.14 -19.11
N GLU A 884 -23.38 -56.09 -19.86
CA GLU A 884 -23.24 -56.16 -21.32
C GLU A 884 -24.20 -55.17 -21.99
N VAL A 885 -23.64 -54.16 -22.64
CA VAL A 885 -24.38 -53.13 -23.37
C VAL A 885 -24.30 -53.40 -24.87
N PRO A 886 -25.42 -53.39 -25.60
CA PRO A 886 -25.43 -53.60 -27.05
C PRO A 886 -24.61 -52.54 -27.80
N VAL A 887 -23.79 -53.00 -28.74
CA VAL A 887 -23.06 -52.13 -29.68
C VAL A 887 -23.92 -51.93 -30.93
N VAL A 888 -24.06 -50.67 -31.37
CA VAL A 888 -24.75 -50.36 -32.63
C VAL A 888 -23.95 -50.96 -33.79
N GLY A 889 -24.58 -51.85 -34.56
CA GLY A 889 -23.93 -52.63 -35.62
C GLY A 889 -23.61 -54.09 -35.27
N GLY A 890 -23.86 -54.51 -34.02
CA GLY A 890 -23.82 -55.92 -33.59
C GLY A 890 -22.75 -56.21 -32.54
N GLY A 891 -23.06 -57.17 -31.65
CA GLY A 891 -22.22 -57.53 -30.50
C GLY A 891 -22.58 -56.79 -29.22
N VAL A 892 -21.80 -57.01 -28.17
CA VAL A 892 -21.95 -56.40 -26.85
C VAL A 892 -20.61 -55.91 -26.32
N GLU A 893 -20.64 -54.89 -25.47
CA GLU A 893 -19.49 -54.38 -24.72
C GLU A 893 -19.80 -54.35 -23.23
N ARG A 894 -18.86 -54.82 -22.41
CA ARG A 894 -18.96 -54.72 -20.96
C ARG A 894 -18.45 -53.37 -20.51
N VAL A 895 -19.31 -52.60 -19.85
CA VAL A 895 -19.02 -51.22 -19.48
C VAL A 895 -19.26 -50.97 -17.99
N GLU A 896 -18.45 -50.08 -17.42
CA GLU A 896 -18.58 -49.69 -16.02
C GLU A 896 -19.81 -48.78 -15.82
N MET A 897 -20.60 -49.09 -14.79
CA MET A 897 -21.83 -48.36 -14.44
C MET A 897 -22.05 -48.41 -12.93
N ILE A 898 -22.82 -47.48 -12.37
CA ILE A 898 -23.26 -47.55 -10.98
C ILE A 898 -24.73 -47.97 -10.96
N ARG A 899 -25.02 -49.15 -10.41
CA ARG A 899 -26.37 -49.67 -10.28
C ARG A 899 -27.02 -49.18 -8.99
N LEU A 900 -28.30 -48.80 -9.06
CA LEU A 900 -29.15 -48.55 -7.89
C LEU A 900 -30.46 -49.33 -8.05
N ARG A 901 -30.94 -49.93 -6.95
CA ARG A 901 -32.23 -50.64 -6.90
C ARG A 901 -33.11 -50.08 -5.80
N ARG A 902 -34.37 -49.81 -6.12
CA ARG A 902 -35.35 -49.33 -5.15
C ARG A 902 -35.58 -50.37 -4.06
N PRO A 903 -35.45 -50.02 -2.77
CA PRO A 903 -35.67 -50.96 -1.69
C PRO A 903 -37.09 -51.55 -1.70
N GLY A 904 -37.20 -52.86 -1.51
CA GLY A 904 -38.47 -53.56 -1.35
C GLY A 904 -39.31 -53.76 -2.63
N ARG A 905 -38.72 -53.61 -3.81
CA ARG A 905 -39.35 -53.84 -5.12
C ARG A 905 -38.60 -54.87 -5.95
#